data_AF-A0A9P5DWF7-F1
#
_entry.id   AF-A0A9P5DWF7-F1
#
_cell.length_a   1.000
_cell.length_b   1.000
_cell.length_c   1.000
_cell.angle_alpha   90.00
_cell.angle_beta   90.00
_cell.angle_gamma   90.00
#
_symmetry.space_group_name_H-M   'P 1'
#
loop_
_entity.id
_entity.type
_entity.pdbx_description
1 polymer ?
#
loop_
_entity_poly.entity_id
_entity_poly.type
_entity_poly.pdbx_seq_one_letter_code
_entity_poly.pdbx_strand_id
1 'polypeptide(L)'
;MSPSAEVLASAIPDPEFIEISKTVSRPPLPANVDIPTLRIVSNKHKNEARDALGGPPPGLTERDIQIPVRDGSNILAHVYSPSDATPEHKLPIFLFFHGGGWCIGTRHDDMESNRVLALNPGVIIVSLDYRLAPEHPFPQAIHDGVDALQWIARNPTQIHSSASPAAGIIIGGCSAGANIANAVVYLNRDLGSPAKVTGQFLSIGPLLPPPCVPEKYKDDYVSHEQNKDVAIPPEDVAKKFVAAYKPDPTSPIAVPAVHPSGHSGIPPTYFQVCGVDGLRDESIIYERILNETGIATRLDLYPGLPHHFWEFFPQLTKHVEKRTNDTVEGVKWLLKDLGTTGFEFQVIANMGVTNRRKASSGGDVEARPSSEPSGPHYRSNSLPFAGRLGANQTNIVEGGTSEDDHLLHHAPDATPHMSFRELMDMRPIKNLDLWKAALIEGIGTLLFVYITIWVNLSPDVVPAAPTQRFGGFDNATFLGPLIGGITNLIFITLFITSFGAISGAHFNPLITFATFCARLCSLPRLILYVAAQIGGGALAGLLVRASWGGRDFKVGGCWLFTDIVPAREIFVVELVSATLLLFLAFGVGLDPRQAKIIGPALGPFLVGLSVGTMSFASAFTRYGYGGAGLNPARCMGAFVGTCIIHGVCYYFIPPWTEVRQ
;
A
#
# COMPACT_ATOMS: atom_id res chain seq x y z
N MET A 1 47.84 -19.05 -10.79
CA MET A 1 47.55 -19.77 -9.51
C MET A 1 46.11 -20.22 -9.63
N SER A 2 45.77 -21.45 -9.25
CA SER A 2 44.39 -21.94 -9.35
C SER A 2 43.47 -21.25 -8.34
N PRO A 3 42.14 -21.19 -8.59
CA PRO A 3 41.19 -20.61 -7.65
C PRO A 3 41.32 -21.29 -6.28
N SER A 4 41.16 -20.53 -5.20
CA SER A 4 41.27 -21.11 -3.85
C SER A 4 40.20 -22.20 -3.67
N ALA A 5 40.52 -23.24 -2.90
CA ALA A 5 39.58 -24.32 -2.61
C ALA A 5 38.26 -23.80 -2.00
N GLU A 6 38.34 -22.72 -1.22
CA GLU A 6 37.19 -22.03 -0.64
C GLU A 6 36.28 -21.39 -1.69
N VAL A 7 36.85 -20.70 -2.70
CA VAL A 7 36.07 -20.12 -3.80
C VAL A 7 35.40 -21.21 -4.62
N LEU A 8 36.10 -22.29 -4.93
CA LEU A 8 35.51 -23.43 -5.66
C LEU A 8 34.38 -24.08 -4.85
N ALA A 9 34.58 -24.27 -3.55
CA ALA A 9 33.57 -24.84 -2.66
C ALA A 9 32.34 -23.95 -2.51
N SER A 10 32.47 -22.62 -2.69
CA SER A 10 31.35 -21.69 -2.60
C SER A 10 30.26 -21.91 -3.67
N ALA A 11 30.59 -22.57 -4.78
CA ALA A 11 29.63 -22.93 -5.82
C ALA A 11 28.79 -24.18 -5.49
N ILE A 12 29.11 -24.92 -4.42
CA ILE A 12 28.32 -26.07 -4.00
C ILE A 12 27.00 -25.53 -3.43
N PRO A 13 25.84 -25.80 -4.06
CA PRO A 13 24.58 -25.18 -3.64
C PRO A 13 24.20 -25.59 -2.21
N ASP A 14 23.70 -24.64 -1.43
CA ASP A 14 23.29 -24.88 -0.06
C ASP A 14 22.12 -25.89 -0.04
N PRO A 15 22.11 -26.91 0.85
CA PRO A 15 21.03 -27.88 0.90
C PRO A 15 19.64 -27.25 1.13
N GLU A 16 19.52 -26.19 1.92
CA GLU A 16 18.27 -25.46 2.14
C GLU A 16 17.82 -24.76 0.85
N PHE A 17 18.78 -24.17 0.11
CA PHE A 17 18.50 -23.59 -1.20
C PHE A 17 18.02 -24.66 -2.21
N ILE A 18 18.67 -25.83 -2.26
CA ILE A 18 18.25 -26.93 -3.14
C ILE A 18 16.80 -27.33 -2.85
N GLU A 19 16.42 -27.56 -1.59
CA GLU A 19 15.06 -27.96 -1.26
C GLU A 19 14.03 -26.88 -1.58
N ILE A 20 14.32 -25.61 -1.27
CA ILE A 20 13.41 -24.49 -1.57
C ILE A 20 13.26 -24.33 -3.09
N SER A 21 14.34 -24.45 -3.86
CA SER A 21 14.32 -24.30 -5.32
C SER A 21 13.38 -25.28 -6.03
N LYS A 22 13.12 -26.45 -5.44
CA LYS A 22 12.17 -27.45 -5.97
C LYS A 22 10.70 -27.01 -5.82
N THR A 23 10.41 -26.14 -4.86
CA THR A 23 9.05 -25.72 -4.50
C THR A 23 8.68 -24.33 -4.99
N VAL A 24 9.69 -23.47 -5.20
CA VAL A 24 9.51 -22.12 -5.74
C VAL A 24 9.53 -22.18 -7.27
N SER A 25 8.34 -22.21 -7.89
CA SER A 25 8.23 -22.04 -9.34
C SER A 25 8.54 -20.60 -9.71
N ARG A 26 9.71 -20.34 -10.29
CA ARG A 26 9.96 -19.06 -10.96
C ARG A 26 9.00 -18.94 -12.14
N PRO A 27 8.41 -17.76 -12.41
CA PRO A 27 7.78 -17.52 -13.70
C PRO A 27 8.84 -17.80 -14.78
N PRO A 28 8.63 -18.71 -15.73
CA PRO A 28 9.59 -18.94 -16.79
C PRO A 28 9.76 -17.61 -17.54
N LEU A 29 10.95 -17.03 -17.51
CA LEU A 29 11.31 -15.94 -18.41
C LEU A 29 11.36 -16.58 -19.80
N PRO A 30 10.38 -16.37 -20.68
CA PRO A 30 10.34 -17.15 -21.89
C PRO A 30 11.48 -16.69 -22.80
N ALA A 31 12.27 -17.65 -23.31
CA ALA A 31 13.47 -17.41 -24.11
C ALA A 31 13.25 -16.51 -25.35
N ASN A 32 11.99 -16.26 -25.74
CA ASN A 32 11.60 -15.42 -26.89
C ASN A 32 10.91 -14.09 -26.52
N VAL A 33 10.90 -13.69 -25.25
CA VAL A 33 10.26 -12.42 -24.85
C VAL A 33 11.21 -11.25 -25.08
N ASP A 34 10.68 -10.17 -25.66
CA ASP A 34 11.38 -8.89 -25.83
C ASP A 34 11.51 -8.12 -24.49
N ILE A 35 12.44 -7.17 -24.41
CA ILE A 35 12.71 -6.41 -23.18
C ILE A 35 11.44 -5.69 -22.65
N PRO A 36 10.63 -4.99 -23.48
CA PRO A 36 9.40 -4.37 -23.01
C PRO A 36 8.43 -5.36 -22.33
N THR A 37 8.25 -6.55 -22.90
CA THR A 37 7.37 -7.56 -22.34
C THR A 37 7.98 -8.18 -21.07
N LEU A 38 9.30 -8.37 -21.02
CA LEU A 38 10.01 -8.77 -19.79
C LEU A 38 9.81 -7.72 -18.67
N ARG A 39 9.83 -6.41 -18.98
CA ARG A 39 9.52 -5.36 -18.00
C ARG A 39 8.11 -5.52 -17.45
N ILE A 40 7.10 -5.74 -18.29
CA ILE A 40 5.71 -5.89 -17.83
C ILE A 40 5.60 -7.05 -16.83
N VAL A 41 6.17 -8.22 -17.18
CA VAL A 41 6.11 -9.42 -16.32
C VAL A 41 6.93 -9.24 -15.05
N SER A 42 8.14 -8.70 -15.14
CA SER A 42 9.00 -8.48 -13.98
C SER A 42 8.43 -7.42 -13.05
N ASN A 43 7.93 -6.31 -13.59
CA ASN A 43 7.36 -5.22 -12.80
C ASN A 43 6.09 -5.67 -12.09
N LYS A 44 5.29 -6.58 -12.68
CA LYS A 44 4.14 -7.16 -11.98
C LYS A 44 4.56 -7.86 -10.69
N HIS A 45 5.51 -8.80 -10.76
CA HIS A 45 5.99 -9.53 -9.57
C HIS A 45 6.67 -8.61 -8.55
N LYS A 46 7.46 -7.64 -9.02
CA LYS A 46 8.11 -6.66 -8.15
C LYS A 46 7.12 -5.73 -7.47
N ASN A 47 6.07 -5.31 -8.18
CA ASN A 47 4.98 -4.53 -7.61
C ASN A 47 4.23 -5.35 -6.55
N GLU A 48 3.92 -6.63 -6.82
CA GLU A 48 3.29 -7.52 -5.83
C GLU A 48 4.17 -7.71 -4.58
N ALA A 49 5.48 -7.92 -4.76
CA ALA A 49 6.44 -8.03 -3.66
C ALA A 49 6.54 -6.72 -2.85
N ARG A 50 6.57 -5.57 -3.52
CA ARG A 50 6.54 -4.24 -2.90
C ARG A 50 5.25 -4.00 -2.13
N ASP A 51 4.11 -4.29 -2.75
CA ASP A 51 2.80 -4.08 -2.13
C ASP A 51 2.65 -4.96 -0.88
N ALA A 52 3.25 -6.15 -0.87
CA ALA A 52 3.33 -7.01 0.31
C ALA A 52 4.22 -6.44 1.44
N LEU A 53 5.19 -5.57 1.15
CA LEU A 53 5.95 -4.84 2.17
C LEU A 53 5.14 -3.71 2.83
N GLY A 54 4.06 -3.27 2.20
CA GLY A 54 3.19 -2.21 2.71
C GLY A 54 3.85 -0.83 2.80
N GLY A 55 3.24 0.06 3.58
CA GLY A 55 3.75 1.40 3.83
C GLY A 55 5.07 1.41 4.62
N PRO A 56 5.69 2.59 4.80
CA PRO A 56 6.94 2.73 5.53
C PRO A 56 6.80 2.18 6.96
N PRO A 57 7.78 1.42 7.48
CA PRO A 57 7.77 0.97 8.86
C PRO A 57 7.86 2.15 9.85
N PRO A 58 7.49 1.96 11.13
CA PRO A 58 7.68 2.99 12.15
C PRO A 58 9.12 3.49 12.20
N GLY A 59 9.29 4.79 12.39
CA GLY A 59 10.61 5.43 12.39
C GLY A 59 11.13 5.83 11.02
N LEU A 60 10.41 5.51 9.92
CA LEU A 60 10.84 5.81 8.56
C LEU A 60 9.86 6.74 7.83
N THR A 61 10.43 7.61 6.99
CA THR A 61 9.70 8.42 6.00
C THR A 61 10.19 8.08 4.60
N GLU A 62 9.26 8.11 3.65
CA GLU A 62 9.47 7.77 2.24
C GLU A 62 8.81 8.83 1.36
N ARG A 63 9.52 9.28 0.32
CA ARG A 63 8.95 10.23 -0.66
C ARG A 63 9.69 10.18 -1.99
N ASP A 64 8.97 10.47 -3.06
CA ASP A 64 9.59 10.68 -4.37
C ASP A 64 10.11 12.12 -4.54
N ILE A 65 11.20 12.25 -5.29
CA ILE A 65 11.76 13.51 -5.77
C ILE A 65 12.03 13.44 -7.28
N GLN A 66 12.16 14.61 -7.89
CA GLN A 66 12.65 14.76 -9.26
C GLN A 66 14.05 15.37 -9.24
N ILE A 67 14.95 14.80 -10.04
CA ILE A 67 16.33 15.25 -10.17
C ILE A 67 16.56 15.70 -11.62
N PRO A 68 16.95 16.97 -11.85
CA PRO A 68 17.26 17.44 -13.19
C PRO A 68 18.58 16.84 -13.70
N VAL A 69 18.60 16.48 -14.98
CA VAL A 69 19.78 15.90 -15.66
C VAL A 69 20.21 16.75 -16.85
N ARG A 70 21.39 16.45 -17.42
CA ARG A 70 22.11 17.31 -18.38
C ARG A 70 21.37 17.66 -19.68
N ASP A 71 20.37 16.87 -20.06
CA ASP A 71 19.56 17.11 -21.27
C ASP A 71 18.31 17.97 -21.01
N GLY A 72 18.15 18.47 -19.79
CA GLY A 72 17.02 19.30 -19.38
C GLY A 72 15.78 18.52 -18.93
N SER A 73 15.81 17.19 -18.99
CA SER A 73 14.76 16.34 -18.41
C SER A 73 14.96 16.13 -16.90
N ASN A 74 13.98 15.48 -16.26
CA ASN A 74 14.07 15.03 -14.87
C ASN A 74 13.98 13.51 -14.80
N ILE A 75 14.77 12.92 -13.91
CA ILE A 75 14.62 11.52 -13.49
C ILE A 75 13.99 11.46 -12.09
N LEU A 76 13.27 10.38 -11.80
CA LEU A 76 12.68 10.17 -10.47
C LEU A 76 13.71 9.53 -9.53
N ALA A 77 13.57 9.82 -8.24
CA ALA A 77 14.25 9.08 -7.19
C ALA A 77 13.33 8.91 -5.98
N HIS A 78 13.51 7.84 -5.23
CA HIS A 78 12.79 7.58 -4.00
C HIS A 78 13.72 7.75 -2.81
N VAL A 79 13.30 8.60 -1.87
CA VAL A 79 14.09 8.96 -0.69
C VAL A 79 13.57 8.18 0.51
N TYR A 80 14.46 7.47 1.20
CA TYR A 80 14.21 6.83 2.49
C TYR A 80 14.99 7.58 3.57
N SER A 81 14.32 8.02 4.64
CA SER A 81 14.95 8.78 5.73
C SER A 81 14.33 8.47 7.10
N PRO A 82 15.11 8.47 8.20
CA PRO A 82 14.56 8.39 9.55
C PRO A 82 13.54 9.52 9.82
N SER A 83 12.40 9.19 10.43
CA SER A 83 11.28 10.12 10.61
C SER A 83 11.54 11.23 11.64
N ASP A 84 12.47 10.99 12.56
CA ASP A 84 12.90 11.90 13.62
C ASP A 84 14.18 12.67 13.26
N ALA A 85 14.68 12.53 12.03
CA ALA A 85 15.86 13.24 11.57
C ALA A 85 15.60 14.75 11.49
N THR A 86 16.30 15.52 12.34
CA THR A 86 16.33 16.99 12.31
C THR A 86 17.59 17.53 11.63
N PRO A 87 17.64 18.80 11.21
CA PRO A 87 18.80 19.40 10.55
C PRO A 87 20.13 19.31 11.33
N GLU A 88 20.06 19.12 12.65
CA GLU A 88 21.20 19.03 13.56
C GLU A 88 21.94 17.70 13.44
N HIS A 89 21.26 16.61 13.04
CA HIS A 89 21.88 15.28 12.94
C HIS A 89 22.91 15.14 11.81
N LYS A 90 22.80 15.96 10.76
CA LYS A 90 23.71 15.95 9.59
C LYS A 90 23.99 14.54 9.05
N LEU A 91 22.95 13.85 8.59
CA LEU A 91 23.04 12.47 8.13
C LEU A 91 23.76 12.34 6.77
N PRO A 92 24.57 11.29 6.57
CA PRO A 92 25.19 10.98 5.29
C PRO A 92 24.14 10.57 4.26
N ILE A 93 24.52 10.61 2.98
CA ILE A 93 23.65 10.30 1.84
C ILE A 93 24.13 9.03 1.16
N PHE A 94 23.22 8.12 0.83
CA PHE A 94 23.50 6.92 0.04
C PHE A 94 22.72 6.98 -1.28
N LEU A 95 23.41 7.26 -2.39
CA LEU A 95 22.87 7.15 -3.74
C LEU A 95 22.87 5.68 -4.18
N PHE A 96 21.67 5.12 -4.37
CA PHE A 96 21.46 3.70 -4.65
C PHE A 96 20.93 3.47 -6.08
N PHE A 97 21.48 2.46 -6.77
CA PHE A 97 21.08 2.03 -8.11
C PHE A 97 20.52 0.60 -8.06
N HIS A 98 19.28 0.42 -8.52
CA HIS A 98 18.63 -0.89 -8.56
C HIS A 98 19.23 -1.81 -9.64
N GLY A 99 19.06 -3.12 -9.45
CA GLY A 99 19.44 -4.15 -10.42
C GLY A 99 18.44 -4.30 -11.57
N GLY A 100 18.64 -5.33 -12.42
CA GLY A 100 17.75 -5.60 -13.56
C GLY A 100 18.41 -5.52 -14.94
N GLY A 101 19.69 -5.86 -15.04
CA GLY A 101 20.38 -5.96 -16.34
C GLY A 101 20.30 -4.68 -17.18
N TRP A 102 20.33 -3.51 -16.55
CA TRP A 102 20.18 -2.17 -17.18
C TRP A 102 18.86 -1.94 -17.93
N CYS A 103 17.98 -2.94 -17.94
CA CYS A 103 16.85 -3.02 -18.86
C CYS A 103 15.52 -3.11 -18.13
N ILE A 104 15.49 -3.53 -16.87
CA ILE A 104 14.26 -3.68 -16.09
C ILE A 104 14.48 -3.13 -14.68
N GLY A 105 13.39 -2.98 -13.93
CA GLY A 105 13.41 -2.55 -12.54
C GLY A 105 13.07 -1.08 -12.35
N THR A 106 12.99 -0.69 -11.09
CA THR A 106 12.59 0.66 -10.65
C THR A 106 13.30 1.05 -9.36
N ARG A 107 13.22 2.34 -9.00
CA ARG A 107 13.64 2.88 -7.70
C ARG A 107 13.07 2.17 -6.45
N HIS A 108 12.08 1.29 -6.58
CA HIS A 108 11.45 0.56 -5.47
C HIS A 108 11.92 -0.89 -5.30
N ASP A 109 12.74 -1.43 -6.21
CA ASP A 109 13.03 -2.86 -6.25
C ASP A 109 13.80 -3.37 -5.01
N ASP A 110 14.67 -2.53 -4.44
CA ASP A 110 15.45 -2.83 -3.24
C ASP A 110 14.83 -2.23 -1.96
N MET A 111 13.52 -1.95 -1.97
CA MET A 111 12.81 -1.23 -0.90
C MET A 111 13.04 -1.83 0.49
N GLU A 112 12.94 -3.15 0.66
CA GLU A 112 13.15 -3.79 1.98
C GLU A 112 14.57 -3.50 2.52
N SER A 113 15.59 -3.68 1.68
CA SER A 113 16.98 -3.42 2.07
C SER A 113 17.21 -1.93 2.34
N ASN A 114 16.62 -1.05 1.52
CA ASN A 114 16.72 0.40 1.70
C ASN A 114 16.03 0.89 2.97
N ARG A 115 14.88 0.32 3.35
CA ARG A 115 14.20 0.63 4.62
C ARG A 115 15.09 0.28 5.82
N VAL A 116 15.69 -0.90 5.80
CA VAL A 116 16.61 -1.34 6.87
C VAL A 116 17.84 -0.44 6.94
N LEU A 117 18.42 -0.10 5.80
CA LEU A 117 19.59 0.76 5.72
C LEU A 117 19.30 2.21 6.09
N ALA A 118 18.10 2.75 5.87
CA ALA A 118 17.79 4.10 6.29
C ALA A 118 17.73 4.21 7.83
N LEU A 119 17.23 3.17 8.51
CA LEU A 119 17.05 3.17 9.97
C LEU A 119 18.32 2.81 10.76
N ASN A 120 19.07 1.79 10.32
CA ASN A 120 20.11 1.19 11.17
C ASN A 120 21.46 1.93 11.15
N PRO A 121 22.08 2.20 9.98
CA PRO A 121 23.25 3.08 9.91
C PRO A 121 22.89 4.57 9.92
N GLY A 122 21.61 4.94 9.93
CA GLY A 122 21.16 6.33 9.99
C GLY A 122 21.56 7.14 8.75
N VAL A 123 21.29 6.61 7.56
CA VAL A 123 21.63 7.28 6.29
C VAL A 123 20.37 7.72 5.54
N ILE A 124 20.47 8.76 4.73
CA ILE A 124 19.41 9.13 3.78
C ILE A 124 19.69 8.43 2.46
N ILE A 125 18.81 7.51 2.08
CA ILE A 125 18.97 6.78 0.81
C ILE A 125 18.23 7.49 -0.29
N VAL A 126 18.87 7.66 -1.44
CA VAL A 126 18.27 8.17 -2.67
C VAL A 126 18.36 7.05 -3.71
N SER A 127 17.27 6.30 -3.87
CA SER A 127 17.17 5.21 -4.85
C SER A 127 16.75 5.77 -6.21
N LEU A 128 17.61 5.64 -7.22
CA LEU A 128 17.48 6.34 -8.50
C LEU A 128 16.71 5.53 -9.55
N ASP A 129 15.80 6.18 -10.27
CA ASP A 129 15.09 5.66 -11.43
C ASP A 129 15.84 6.03 -12.71
N TYR A 130 17.03 5.43 -12.90
CA TYR A 130 17.88 5.73 -14.05
C TYR A 130 17.25 5.23 -15.35
N ARG A 131 17.57 5.90 -16.47
CA ARG A 131 16.99 5.51 -17.75
C ARG A 131 17.48 4.16 -18.24
N LEU A 132 16.55 3.34 -18.72
CA LEU A 132 16.76 1.93 -19.05
C LEU A 132 17.02 1.71 -20.54
N ALA A 133 17.82 0.70 -20.85
CA ALA A 133 17.99 0.15 -22.19
C ALA A 133 16.81 -0.77 -22.56
N PRO A 134 16.40 -0.88 -23.84
CA PRO A 134 17.10 -0.42 -25.04
C PRO A 134 16.83 1.04 -25.45
N GLU A 135 15.87 1.73 -24.84
CA GLU A 135 15.52 3.12 -25.18
C GLU A 135 16.68 4.07 -24.91
N HIS A 136 17.41 3.79 -23.82
CA HIS A 136 18.56 4.55 -23.36
C HIS A 136 19.75 3.60 -23.15
N PRO A 137 20.46 3.20 -24.22
CA PRO A 137 21.61 2.32 -24.12
C PRO A 137 22.78 3.00 -23.39
N PHE A 138 23.86 2.25 -23.17
CA PHE A 138 25.12 2.78 -22.65
C PHE A 138 25.55 4.05 -23.41
N PRO A 139 26.05 5.10 -22.72
CA PRO A 139 26.31 5.21 -21.29
C PRO A 139 25.19 5.94 -20.50
N GLN A 140 23.94 5.95 -20.96
CA GLN A 140 22.93 6.89 -20.44
C GLN A 140 22.66 6.75 -18.93
N ALA A 141 22.51 5.52 -18.42
CA ALA A 141 22.30 5.28 -16.99
C ALA A 141 23.46 5.80 -16.11
N ILE A 142 24.70 5.75 -16.63
CA ILE A 142 25.89 6.27 -15.95
C ILE A 142 25.87 7.80 -15.94
N HIS A 143 25.48 8.43 -17.06
CA HIS A 143 25.31 9.88 -17.13
C HIS A 143 24.24 10.38 -16.16
N ASP A 144 23.10 9.70 -16.08
CA ASP A 144 22.04 9.98 -15.12
C ASP A 144 22.57 9.89 -13.68
N GLY A 145 23.36 8.86 -13.38
CA GLY A 145 23.98 8.68 -12.07
C GLY A 145 24.98 9.77 -11.70
N VAL A 146 25.83 10.23 -12.62
CA VAL A 146 26.76 11.35 -12.37
C VAL A 146 26.00 12.66 -12.16
N ASP A 147 24.98 12.92 -12.98
CA ASP A 147 24.16 14.13 -12.86
C ASP A 147 23.44 14.14 -11.51
N ALA A 148 22.88 12.98 -11.10
CA ALA A 148 22.25 12.82 -9.80
C ALA A 148 23.23 13.03 -8.64
N LEU A 149 24.41 12.39 -8.68
CA LEU A 149 25.46 12.56 -7.66
C LEU A 149 25.85 14.03 -7.49
N GLN A 150 26.10 14.72 -8.60
CA GLN A 150 26.50 16.13 -8.57
C GLN A 150 25.36 17.05 -8.11
N TRP A 151 24.13 16.76 -8.51
CA TRP A 151 22.96 17.51 -8.05
C TRP A 151 22.73 17.32 -6.55
N ILE A 152 22.84 16.08 -6.06
CA ILE A 152 22.71 15.71 -4.65
C ILE A 152 23.73 16.46 -3.79
N ALA A 153 24.99 16.48 -4.22
CA ALA A 153 26.06 17.17 -3.51
C ALA A 153 25.83 18.69 -3.41
N ARG A 154 25.16 19.29 -4.40
CA ARG A 154 24.86 20.74 -4.43
C ARG A 154 23.54 21.11 -3.76
N ASN A 155 22.58 20.20 -3.69
CA ASN A 155 21.21 20.46 -3.26
C ASN A 155 20.74 19.53 -2.12
N PRO A 156 21.54 19.30 -1.06
CA PRO A 156 21.20 18.29 -0.06
C PRO A 156 19.87 18.57 0.66
N THR A 157 19.55 19.84 0.92
CA THR A 157 18.28 20.23 1.56
C THR A 157 17.05 19.93 0.72
N GLN A 158 17.18 19.77 -0.60
CA GLN A 158 16.09 19.33 -1.47
C GLN A 158 15.84 17.81 -1.35
N ILE A 159 16.81 17.05 -0.85
CA ILE A 159 16.69 15.62 -0.54
C ILE A 159 16.12 15.41 0.86
N HIS A 160 16.69 16.08 1.85
CA HIS A 160 16.20 16.08 3.23
C HIS A 160 16.86 17.21 4.01
N SER A 161 16.18 17.78 5.01
CA SER A 161 16.72 18.87 5.82
C SER A 161 17.98 18.49 6.62
N SER A 162 18.10 17.21 6.97
CA SER A 162 19.27 16.61 7.64
C SER A 162 20.36 16.12 6.70
N ALA A 163 20.15 16.12 5.38
CA ALA A 163 21.13 15.59 4.43
C ALA A 163 22.43 16.41 4.47
N SER A 164 23.56 15.73 4.62
CA SER A 164 24.87 16.38 4.72
C SER A 164 25.91 15.62 3.89
N PRO A 165 26.27 16.14 2.70
CA PRO A 165 27.40 15.65 1.92
C PRO A 165 28.71 15.64 2.73
N ALA A 166 28.86 16.55 3.69
CA ALA A 166 30.02 16.64 4.56
C ALA A 166 30.13 15.46 5.54
N ALA A 167 29.00 14.81 5.88
CA ALA A 167 28.98 13.61 6.71
C ALA A 167 29.26 12.33 5.89
N GLY A 168 29.27 12.43 4.56
CA GLY A 168 29.60 11.33 3.66
C GLY A 168 28.60 11.19 2.51
N ILE A 169 29.10 10.73 1.37
CA ILE A 169 28.29 10.26 0.25
C ILE A 169 28.74 8.83 -0.07
N ILE A 170 27.84 7.87 0.16
CA ILE A 170 27.98 6.51 -0.31
C ILE A 170 27.29 6.40 -1.67
N ILE A 171 27.90 5.65 -2.57
CA ILE A 171 27.28 5.26 -3.84
C ILE A 171 27.31 3.75 -3.98
N GLY A 172 26.24 3.17 -4.50
CA GLY A 172 26.21 1.72 -4.61
C GLY A 172 24.96 1.19 -5.26
N GLY A 173 24.90 -0.12 -5.40
CA GLY A 173 23.77 -0.77 -6.03
C GLY A 173 23.88 -2.28 -6.06
N CYS A 174 22.88 -2.88 -6.67
CA CYS A 174 22.76 -4.32 -6.82
C CYS A 174 22.83 -4.73 -8.30
N SER A 175 23.55 -5.80 -8.62
CA SER A 175 23.64 -6.36 -9.98
C SER A 175 24.06 -5.28 -11.00
N ALA A 176 23.31 -5.07 -12.07
CA ALA A 176 23.55 -3.98 -13.03
C ALA A 176 23.67 -2.59 -12.37
N GLY A 177 22.98 -2.34 -11.25
CA GLY A 177 23.13 -1.12 -10.46
C GLY A 177 24.50 -0.97 -9.80
N ALA A 178 25.14 -2.07 -9.39
CA ALA A 178 26.52 -2.07 -8.90
C ALA A 178 27.50 -1.69 -10.04
N ASN A 179 27.26 -2.19 -11.26
CA ASN A 179 28.04 -1.78 -12.43
C ASN A 179 27.91 -0.27 -12.70
N ILE A 180 26.69 0.28 -12.67
CA ILE A 180 26.45 1.72 -12.85
C ILE A 180 27.14 2.52 -11.74
N ALA A 181 26.95 2.13 -10.47
CA ALA A 181 27.57 2.80 -9.33
C ALA A 181 29.10 2.83 -9.45
N ASN A 182 29.71 1.72 -9.89
CA ASN A 182 31.14 1.66 -10.14
C ASN A 182 31.56 2.65 -11.23
N ALA A 183 30.89 2.64 -12.37
CA ALA A 183 31.17 3.55 -13.48
C ALA A 183 31.00 5.03 -13.10
N VAL A 184 29.98 5.38 -12.32
CA VAL A 184 29.73 6.75 -11.84
C VAL A 184 30.88 7.26 -10.99
N VAL A 185 31.45 6.43 -10.10
CA VAL A 185 32.60 6.83 -9.28
C VAL A 185 33.79 7.21 -10.15
N TYR A 186 34.13 6.38 -11.13
CA TYR A 186 35.26 6.63 -12.02
C TYR A 186 35.03 7.85 -12.91
N LEU A 187 33.84 7.97 -13.50
CA LEU A 187 33.50 9.12 -14.33
C LEU A 187 33.52 10.42 -13.51
N ASN A 188 32.98 10.41 -12.28
CA ASN A 188 33.00 11.56 -11.39
C ASN A 188 34.43 11.97 -10.98
N ARG A 189 35.31 10.99 -10.71
CA ARG A 189 36.73 11.21 -10.45
C ARG A 189 37.42 11.86 -11.66
N ASP A 190 37.24 11.28 -12.84
CA ASP A 190 37.93 11.73 -14.06
C ASP A 190 37.47 13.12 -14.52
N LEU A 191 36.24 13.49 -14.21
CA LEU A 191 35.71 14.84 -14.42
C LEU A 191 36.27 15.87 -13.42
N GLY A 192 37.02 15.46 -12.39
CA GLY A 192 37.52 16.36 -11.34
C GLY A 192 36.40 16.98 -10.50
N SER A 193 35.28 16.28 -10.36
CA SER A 193 34.07 16.78 -9.69
C SER A 193 34.32 17.08 -8.20
N PRO A 194 33.76 18.17 -7.64
CA PRO A 194 33.84 18.46 -6.21
C PRO A 194 32.96 17.55 -5.35
N ALA A 195 32.04 16.77 -5.97
CA ALA A 195 31.22 15.81 -5.27
C ALA A 195 32.08 14.61 -4.83
N LYS A 196 32.56 14.64 -3.58
CA LYS A 196 33.41 13.58 -3.02
C LYS A 196 32.57 12.40 -2.57
N VAL A 197 32.77 11.27 -3.23
CA VAL A 197 32.24 9.97 -2.78
C VAL A 197 33.17 9.45 -1.69
N THR A 198 32.61 9.09 -0.54
CA THR A 198 33.36 8.64 0.63
C THR A 198 33.29 7.12 0.83
N GLY A 199 32.35 6.43 0.17
CA GLY A 199 32.24 4.98 0.22
C GLY A 199 31.54 4.41 -1.01
N GLN A 200 31.86 3.17 -1.37
CA GLN A 200 31.23 2.45 -2.47
C GLN A 200 30.68 1.08 -2.01
N PHE A 201 29.45 0.75 -2.41
CA PHE A 201 28.81 -0.54 -2.14
C PHE A 201 28.43 -1.26 -3.43
N LEU A 202 29.06 -2.41 -3.69
CA LEU A 202 28.86 -3.20 -4.90
C LEU A 202 28.32 -4.61 -4.54
N SER A 203 27.03 -4.83 -4.77
CA SER A 203 26.41 -6.13 -4.52
C SER A 203 26.19 -6.89 -5.83
N ILE A 204 26.77 -8.08 -5.94
CA ILE A 204 26.57 -9.05 -7.03
C ILE A 204 26.66 -8.46 -8.46
N GLY A 205 27.57 -7.51 -8.68
CA GLY A 205 27.63 -6.74 -9.93
C GLY A 205 28.34 -7.46 -11.09
N PRO A 206 27.93 -7.23 -12.35
CA PRO A 206 28.76 -7.52 -13.53
C PRO A 206 29.84 -6.42 -13.65
N LEU A 207 31.05 -6.73 -13.22
CA LEU A 207 32.13 -5.76 -12.98
C LEU A 207 33.37 -6.03 -13.86
N LEU A 208 33.52 -7.24 -14.37
CA LEU A 208 34.70 -7.67 -15.13
C LEU A 208 34.31 -8.78 -16.13
N PRO A 209 33.81 -8.43 -17.32
CA PRO A 209 33.40 -9.43 -18.32
C PRO A 209 34.60 -10.21 -18.86
N PRO A 210 34.40 -11.45 -19.39
CA PRO A 210 35.48 -12.35 -19.74
C PRO A 210 36.58 -11.78 -20.66
N PRO A 211 36.28 -10.97 -21.71
CA PRO A 211 37.31 -10.39 -22.57
C PRO A 211 38.24 -9.40 -21.88
N CYS A 212 37.84 -8.86 -20.73
CA CYS A 212 38.57 -7.82 -19.99
C CYS A 212 39.37 -8.37 -18.82
N VAL A 213 39.33 -9.68 -18.56
CA VAL A 213 40.03 -10.30 -17.42
C VAL A 213 41.55 -10.20 -17.63
N PRO A 214 42.30 -9.56 -16.71
CA PRO A 214 43.75 -9.49 -16.81
C PRO A 214 44.39 -10.88 -16.80
N GLU A 215 45.47 -11.05 -17.57
CA GLU A 215 46.14 -12.36 -17.75
C GLU A 215 46.43 -13.08 -16.44
N LYS A 216 46.88 -12.34 -15.42
CA LYS A 216 47.23 -12.89 -14.09
C LYS A 216 46.07 -13.52 -13.33
N TYR A 217 44.82 -13.22 -13.69
CA TYR A 217 43.61 -13.72 -13.03
C TYR A 217 42.80 -14.70 -13.87
N LYS A 218 43.22 -15.00 -15.11
CA LYS A 218 42.47 -15.91 -15.99
C LYS A 218 42.24 -17.29 -15.39
N ASP A 219 43.24 -17.82 -14.69
CA ASP A 219 43.14 -19.11 -13.99
C ASP A 219 42.08 -19.09 -12.88
N ASP A 220 41.83 -17.93 -12.28
CA ASP A 220 40.88 -17.75 -11.18
C ASP A 220 39.44 -17.49 -11.66
N TYR A 221 39.25 -17.20 -12.95
CA TYR A 221 37.97 -16.80 -13.53
C TYR A 221 37.19 -18.01 -14.06
N VAL A 222 36.49 -18.71 -13.16
CA VAL A 222 35.84 -19.99 -13.47
C VAL A 222 34.32 -19.97 -13.27
N SER A 223 33.78 -19.00 -12.54
CA SER A 223 32.38 -18.96 -12.09
C SER A 223 31.38 -18.94 -13.23
N HIS A 224 31.69 -18.29 -14.35
CA HIS A 224 30.83 -18.28 -15.54
C HIS A 224 30.57 -19.68 -16.08
N GLU A 225 31.59 -20.52 -16.17
CA GLU A 225 31.45 -21.90 -16.62
C GLU A 225 30.95 -22.82 -15.50
N GLN A 226 31.47 -22.64 -14.28
CA GLN A 226 31.13 -23.46 -13.11
C GLN A 226 29.64 -23.36 -12.74
N ASN A 227 29.05 -22.17 -12.87
CA ASN A 227 27.69 -21.88 -12.42
C ASN A 227 26.69 -21.68 -13.57
N LYS A 228 27.07 -21.97 -14.83
CA LYS A 228 26.24 -21.67 -16.02
C LYS A 228 24.82 -22.25 -15.97
N ASP A 229 24.66 -23.43 -15.39
CA ASP A 229 23.38 -24.16 -15.35
C ASP A 229 22.44 -23.68 -14.23
N VAL A 230 22.96 -22.90 -13.28
CA VAL A 230 22.26 -22.41 -12.09
C VAL A 230 22.22 -20.88 -12.00
N ALA A 231 22.82 -20.20 -12.97
CA ALA A 231 22.92 -18.74 -13.05
C ALA A 231 21.55 -18.05 -13.08
N ILE A 232 21.46 -16.87 -12.45
CA ILE A 232 20.27 -16.03 -12.46
C ILE A 232 20.69 -14.60 -12.85
N PRO A 233 20.13 -14.02 -13.92
CA PRO A 233 19.24 -14.65 -14.89
C PRO A 233 19.97 -15.73 -15.72
N PRO A 234 19.23 -16.65 -16.37
CA PRO A 234 19.82 -17.58 -17.32
C PRO A 234 20.64 -16.88 -18.42
N GLU A 235 21.65 -17.56 -18.97
CA GLU A 235 22.64 -16.97 -19.87
C GLU A 235 22.02 -16.34 -21.13
N ASP A 236 20.96 -16.93 -21.68
CA ASP A 236 20.24 -16.40 -22.85
C ASP A 236 19.57 -15.05 -22.56
N VAL A 237 18.98 -14.90 -21.37
CA VAL A 237 18.41 -13.64 -20.90
C VAL A 237 19.53 -12.62 -20.62
N ALA A 238 20.64 -13.03 -19.99
CA ALA A 238 21.79 -12.16 -19.76
C ALA A 238 22.35 -11.59 -21.07
N LYS A 239 22.47 -12.42 -22.12
CA LYS A 239 22.91 -11.98 -23.46
C LYS A 239 21.97 -10.94 -24.07
N LYS A 240 20.64 -11.07 -23.86
CA LYS A 240 19.68 -10.06 -24.32
C LYS A 240 19.83 -8.73 -23.60
N PHE A 241 20.07 -8.74 -22.28
CA PHE A 241 20.36 -7.52 -21.53
C PHE A 241 21.61 -6.81 -22.06
N VAL A 242 22.70 -7.55 -22.30
CA VAL A 242 23.92 -6.99 -22.89
C VAL A 242 23.66 -6.44 -24.30
N ALA A 243 22.90 -7.16 -25.14
CA ALA A 243 22.56 -6.73 -26.49
C ALA A 243 21.67 -5.47 -26.53
N ALA A 244 20.78 -5.30 -25.54
CA ALA A 244 19.96 -4.11 -25.38
C ALA A 244 20.77 -2.93 -24.82
N TYR A 245 21.61 -3.17 -23.82
CA TYR A 245 22.44 -2.15 -23.18
C TYR A 245 23.56 -1.63 -24.09
N LYS A 246 24.11 -2.47 -24.96
CA LYS A 246 25.16 -2.13 -25.93
C LYS A 246 26.36 -1.42 -25.28
N PRO A 247 26.99 -2.02 -24.25
CA PRO A 247 28.17 -1.42 -23.62
C PRO A 247 29.28 -1.23 -24.67
N ASP A 248 29.92 -0.07 -24.66
CA ASP A 248 31.11 0.17 -25.48
C ASP A 248 32.33 -0.47 -24.80
N PRO A 249 32.88 -1.56 -25.36
CA PRO A 249 33.99 -2.28 -24.73
C PRO A 249 35.30 -1.46 -24.72
N THR A 250 35.37 -0.38 -25.50
CA THR A 250 36.54 0.52 -25.52
C THR A 250 36.44 1.63 -24.48
N SER A 251 35.25 1.85 -23.91
CA SER A 251 35.01 2.90 -22.94
C SER A 251 35.53 2.49 -21.55
N PRO A 252 36.41 3.30 -20.92
CA PRO A 252 36.91 3.01 -19.57
C PRO A 252 35.84 2.86 -18.49
N ILE A 253 34.68 3.50 -18.69
CA ILE A 253 33.56 3.46 -17.75
C ILE A 253 32.63 2.26 -17.97
N ALA A 254 32.83 1.48 -19.05
CA ALA A 254 32.11 0.21 -19.23
C ALA A 254 32.65 -0.88 -18.29
N VAL A 255 33.98 -0.90 -18.09
CA VAL A 255 34.67 -1.87 -17.20
C VAL A 255 35.71 -1.16 -16.35
N PRO A 256 35.31 -0.46 -15.27
CA PRO A 256 36.24 0.30 -14.43
C PRO A 256 37.29 -0.57 -13.72
N ALA A 257 37.07 -1.88 -13.60
CA ALA A 257 38.03 -2.81 -13.03
C ALA A 257 39.39 -2.84 -13.76
N VAL A 258 39.45 -2.41 -15.02
CA VAL A 258 40.68 -2.30 -15.82
C VAL A 258 40.91 -0.88 -16.33
N HIS A 259 40.43 0.12 -15.58
CA HIS A 259 40.52 1.52 -15.98
C HIS A 259 41.98 1.95 -16.26
N PRO A 260 42.27 2.62 -17.40
CA PRO A 260 43.64 2.93 -17.82
C PRO A 260 44.37 3.90 -16.87
N SER A 261 43.64 4.80 -16.22
CA SER A 261 44.17 5.71 -15.19
C SER A 261 44.37 5.05 -13.81
N GLY A 262 44.14 3.74 -13.69
CA GLY A 262 44.20 2.99 -12.42
C GLY A 262 43.07 3.34 -11.45
N HIS A 263 43.28 2.96 -10.18
CA HIS A 263 42.26 3.01 -9.11
C HIS A 263 42.52 4.07 -8.04
N SER A 264 43.56 4.91 -8.22
CA SER A 264 43.81 6.03 -7.32
C SER A 264 42.61 6.97 -7.30
N GLY A 265 42.25 7.46 -6.10
CA GLY A 265 41.12 8.38 -5.89
C GLY A 265 39.73 7.73 -5.87
N ILE A 266 39.65 6.39 -5.89
CA ILE A 266 38.41 5.63 -5.70
C ILE A 266 38.18 5.43 -4.18
N PRO A 267 36.93 5.48 -3.67
CA PRO A 267 36.65 5.33 -2.25
C PRO A 267 36.83 3.88 -1.75
N PRO A 268 36.88 3.67 -0.42
CA PRO A 268 36.74 2.35 0.17
C PRO A 268 35.51 1.62 -0.40
N THR A 269 35.68 0.33 -0.74
CA THR A 269 34.67 -0.42 -1.48
C THR A 269 34.25 -1.68 -0.73
N TYR A 270 32.96 -1.83 -0.49
CA TYR A 270 32.36 -3.00 0.12
C TYR A 270 31.66 -3.86 -0.93
N PHE A 271 32.01 -5.15 -0.95
CA PHE A 271 31.49 -6.15 -1.87
C PHE A 271 30.58 -7.17 -1.16
N GLN A 272 29.46 -7.49 -1.81
CA GLN A 272 28.63 -8.65 -1.47
C GLN A 272 28.58 -9.62 -2.64
N VAL A 273 28.93 -10.88 -2.39
CA VAL A 273 29.16 -11.88 -3.44
C VAL A 273 28.40 -13.17 -3.15
N CYS A 274 27.68 -13.70 -4.13
CA CYS A 274 26.99 -14.98 -4.03
C CYS A 274 27.87 -16.11 -4.61
N GLY A 275 27.91 -17.27 -3.96
CA GLY A 275 28.79 -18.38 -4.35
C GLY A 275 28.32 -19.15 -5.60
N VAL A 276 27.00 -19.27 -5.77
CA VAL A 276 26.34 -19.94 -6.91
C VAL A 276 25.90 -18.90 -7.93
N ASP A 277 26.84 -18.04 -8.33
CA ASP A 277 26.62 -16.92 -9.24
C ASP A 277 27.69 -16.93 -10.34
N GLY A 278 27.27 -16.75 -11.60
CA GLY A 278 28.20 -16.61 -12.72
C GLY A 278 29.14 -15.41 -12.56
N LEU A 279 28.68 -14.36 -11.87
CA LEU A 279 29.42 -13.11 -11.66
C LEU A 279 30.33 -13.14 -10.41
N ARG A 280 30.38 -14.26 -9.68
CA ARG A 280 31.15 -14.40 -8.42
C ARG A 280 32.59 -13.95 -8.56
N ASP A 281 33.30 -14.49 -9.56
CA ASP A 281 34.74 -14.26 -9.70
C ASP A 281 35.04 -12.83 -10.17
N GLU A 282 34.11 -12.16 -10.86
CA GLU A 282 34.27 -10.76 -11.25
C GLU A 282 34.44 -9.85 -10.03
N SER A 283 33.61 -10.06 -9.00
CA SER A 283 33.67 -9.28 -7.77
C SER A 283 34.91 -9.62 -6.93
N ILE A 284 35.25 -10.90 -6.81
CA ILE A 284 36.44 -11.35 -6.05
C ILE A 284 37.72 -10.84 -6.69
N ILE A 285 37.84 -10.94 -8.02
CA ILE A 285 39.03 -10.46 -8.74
C ILE A 285 39.10 -8.94 -8.68
N TYR A 286 37.98 -8.23 -8.82
CA TYR A 286 38.00 -6.78 -8.72
C TYR A 286 38.36 -6.29 -7.31
N GLU A 287 37.88 -6.97 -6.26
CA GLU A 287 38.31 -6.70 -4.88
C GLU A 287 39.83 -6.85 -4.73
N ARG A 288 40.42 -7.95 -5.25
CA ARG A 288 41.88 -8.15 -5.23
C ARG A 288 42.62 -7.05 -5.98
N ILE A 289 42.13 -6.65 -7.15
CA ILE A 289 42.70 -5.53 -7.93
C ILE A 289 42.74 -4.25 -7.07
N LEU A 290 41.64 -3.90 -6.41
CA LEU A 290 41.57 -2.72 -5.56
C LEU A 290 42.53 -2.81 -4.36
N ASN A 291 42.54 -3.95 -3.67
CA ASN A 291 43.36 -4.21 -2.50
C ASN A 291 44.87 -4.13 -2.83
N GLU A 292 45.30 -4.74 -3.94
CA GLU A 292 46.68 -4.65 -4.44
C GLU A 292 47.11 -3.20 -4.77
N THR A 293 46.16 -2.33 -5.10
CA THR A 293 46.41 -0.89 -5.33
C THR A 293 46.26 -0.04 -4.07
N GLY A 294 46.07 -0.66 -2.90
CA GLY A 294 46.00 0.01 -1.61
C GLY A 294 44.63 0.63 -1.29
N ILE A 295 43.59 0.33 -2.08
CA ILE A 295 42.22 0.74 -1.77
C ILE A 295 41.66 -0.19 -0.71
N ALA A 296 41.09 0.38 0.35
CA ALA A 296 40.49 -0.41 1.41
C ALA A 296 39.24 -1.15 0.90
N THR A 297 39.20 -2.45 1.12
CA THR A 297 38.09 -3.31 0.70
C THR A 297 37.52 -4.10 1.89
N ARG A 298 36.23 -4.45 1.76
CA ARG A 298 35.56 -5.47 2.58
C ARG A 298 34.78 -6.36 1.61
N LEU A 299 34.76 -7.67 1.86
CA LEU A 299 34.01 -8.61 1.03
C LEU A 299 33.29 -9.62 1.92
N ASP A 300 31.98 -9.74 1.74
CA ASP A 300 31.16 -10.78 2.34
C ASP A 300 30.70 -11.75 1.23
N LEU A 301 31.20 -13.00 1.29
CA LEU A 301 30.82 -14.09 0.41
C LEU A 301 29.69 -14.91 1.06
N TYR A 302 28.69 -15.27 0.26
CA TYR A 302 27.55 -16.10 0.62
C TYR A 302 27.63 -17.45 -0.10
N PRO A 303 28.32 -18.47 0.47
CA PRO A 303 28.49 -19.77 -0.16
C PRO A 303 27.15 -20.47 -0.41
N GLY A 304 27.05 -21.21 -1.50
CA GLY A 304 25.89 -22.05 -1.81
C GLY A 304 24.61 -21.31 -2.20
N LEU A 305 24.66 -19.98 -2.23
CA LEU A 305 23.50 -19.12 -2.50
C LEU A 305 23.60 -18.49 -3.89
N PRO A 306 22.48 -18.38 -4.62
CA PRO A 306 22.49 -17.84 -5.98
C PRO A 306 22.38 -16.31 -6.02
N HIS A 307 22.59 -15.75 -7.22
CA HIS A 307 22.40 -14.33 -7.50
C HIS A 307 21.03 -13.83 -6.99
N HIS A 308 21.04 -12.78 -6.18
CA HIS A 308 19.84 -12.14 -5.63
C HIS A 308 18.95 -13.06 -4.76
N PHE A 309 19.55 -14.03 -4.05
CA PHE A 309 18.80 -15.03 -3.29
C PHE A 309 17.79 -14.45 -2.29
N TRP A 310 18.04 -13.26 -1.75
CA TRP A 310 17.14 -12.65 -0.77
C TRP A 310 15.80 -12.22 -1.33
N GLU A 311 15.74 -11.85 -2.61
CA GLU A 311 14.48 -11.50 -3.27
C GLU A 311 13.82 -12.73 -3.88
N PHE A 312 14.59 -13.62 -4.51
CA PHE A 312 14.04 -14.81 -5.18
C PHE A 312 13.74 -15.97 -4.25
N PHE A 313 14.45 -16.06 -3.12
CA PHE A 313 14.32 -17.13 -2.12
C PHE A 313 14.25 -16.57 -0.70
N PRO A 314 13.31 -15.66 -0.40
CA PRO A 314 13.13 -15.05 0.93
C PRO A 314 12.74 -16.07 2.02
N GLN A 315 12.41 -17.32 1.65
CA GLN A 315 12.24 -18.44 2.58
C GLN A 315 13.56 -18.88 3.23
N LEU A 316 14.72 -18.51 2.67
CA LEU A 316 16.05 -18.73 3.23
C LEU A 316 16.31 -17.78 4.40
N THR A 317 15.43 -17.81 5.41
CA THR A 317 15.26 -16.70 6.35
C THR A 317 16.55 -16.33 7.08
N LYS A 318 17.34 -17.34 7.48
CA LYS A 318 18.63 -17.16 8.16
C LYS A 318 19.67 -16.51 7.26
N HIS A 319 19.73 -16.92 5.99
CA HIS A 319 20.66 -16.37 5.02
C HIS A 319 20.29 -14.93 4.66
N VAL A 320 19.00 -14.63 4.53
CA VAL A 320 18.50 -13.28 4.28
C VAL A 320 18.82 -12.37 5.47
N GLU A 321 18.54 -12.81 6.69
CA GLU A 321 18.88 -12.07 7.92
C GLU A 321 20.39 -11.81 8.02
N LYS A 322 21.23 -12.84 7.78
CA LYS A 322 22.69 -12.67 7.74
C LYS A 322 23.10 -11.61 6.73
N ARG A 323 22.63 -11.72 5.49
CA ARG A 323 22.99 -10.77 4.41
C ARG A 323 22.57 -9.36 4.75
N THR A 324 21.36 -9.17 5.27
CA THR A 324 20.85 -7.86 5.69
C THR A 324 21.71 -7.25 6.79
N ASN A 325 22.11 -8.03 7.79
CA ASN A 325 23.01 -7.57 8.85
C ASN A 325 24.40 -7.22 8.31
N ASP A 326 24.96 -8.05 7.45
CA ASP A 326 26.25 -7.79 6.79
C ASP A 326 26.18 -6.50 5.93
N THR A 327 25.06 -6.27 5.24
CA THR A 327 24.81 -5.02 4.49
C THR A 327 24.85 -3.80 5.42
N VAL A 328 24.20 -3.85 6.58
CA VAL A 328 24.24 -2.78 7.59
C VAL A 328 25.66 -2.54 8.09
N GLU A 329 26.37 -3.60 8.48
CA GLU A 329 27.73 -3.49 9.02
C GLU A 329 28.74 -3.03 7.96
N GLY A 330 28.55 -3.41 6.70
CA GLY A 330 29.34 -2.93 5.59
C GLY A 330 29.13 -1.44 5.32
N VAL A 331 27.89 -0.96 5.38
CA VAL A 331 27.59 0.48 5.28
C VAL A 331 28.17 1.25 6.47
N LYS A 332 28.08 0.74 7.70
CA LYS A 332 28.78 1.35 8.85
C LYS A 332 30.29 1.39 8.67
N TRP A 333 30.89 0.32 8.10
CA TRP A 333 32.31 0.30 7.78
C TRP A 333 32.70 1.36 6.76
N LEU A 334 31.84 1.67 5.77
CA LEU A 334 32.07 2.78 4.83
C LEU A 334 31.99 4.17 5.49
N LEU A 335 31.30 4.30 6.62
CA LEU A 335 31.13 5.56 7.36
C LEU A 335 32.13 5.75 8.52
N LYS A 336 32.86 4.70 8.90
CA LYS A 336 33.64 4.64 10.16
C LYS A 336 34.65 5.79 10.34
N ASP A 337 35.25 6.26 9.25
CA ASP A 337 36.32 7.26 9.27
C ASP A 337 35.79 8.71 9.11
N LEU A 338 34.46 8.90 9.04
CA LEU A 338 33.81 10.18 8.75
C LEU A 338 33.27 10.90 10.00
N GLY A 339 33.44 10.33 11.19
CA GLY A 339 33.05 10.97 12.46
C GLY A 339 31.56 11.26 12.55
N THR A 340 30.72 10.24 12.53
CA THR A 340 29.25 10.42 12.65
C THR A 340 28.86 10.85 14.06
N THR A 341 28.22 12.02 14.14
CA THR A 341 27.75 12.70 15.34
C THR A 341 26.39 12.20 15.82
N GLY A 342 26.29 11.77 17.08
CA GLY A 342 25.16 12.04 17.98
C GLY A 342 23.81 11.34 17.79
N PHE A 343 23.59 10.53 16.74
CA PHE A 343 22.35 9.75 16.62
C PHE A 343 22.51 8.39 17.31
N GLU A 344 21.78 8.15 18.41
CA GLU A 344 21.72 6.82 19.03
C GLU A 344 20.96 5.87 18.10
N PHE A 345 21.67 4.88 17.57
CA PHE A 345 21.10 3.87 16.70
C PHE A 345 20.07 3.03 17.47
N GLN A 346 18.80 3.13 17.09
CA GLN A 346 17.85 2.08 17.45
C GLN A 346 18.22 0.84 16.64
N VAL A 347 18.81 -0.15 17.30
CA VAL A 347 18.89 -1.51 16.75
C VAL A 347 17.46 -2.02 16.66
N ILE A 348 16.84 -1.88 15.50
CA ILE A 348 15.59 -2.58 15.20
C ILE A 348 16.00 -4.02 14.92
N ALA A 349 16.01 -4.83 15.98
CA ALA A 349 16.11 -6.27 15.83
C ALA A 349 14.92 -6.76 14.99
N ASN A 350 15.23 -7.25 13.79
CA ASN A 350 14.34 -8.01 12.92
C ASN A 350 13.05 -7.29 12.48
N MET A 351 13.14 -6.54 11.38
CA MET A 351 12.06 -6.58 10.38
C MET A 351 11.96 -8.04 9.90
N GLY A 352 11.04 -8.78 10.51
CA GLY A 352 11.04 -10.24 10.52
C GLY A 352 10.93 -10.87 9.13
N VAL A 353 11.97 -11.62 8.75
CA VAL A 353 11.94 -12.64 7.69
C VAL A 353 11.06 -13.85 8.09
N THR A 354 10.23 -13.73 9.14
CA THR A 354 9.53 -14.84 9.80
C THR A 354 8.10 -15.08 9.33
N ASN A 355 7.51 -14.24 8.48
CA ASN A 355 6.13 -14.43 8.01
C ASN A 355 5.92 -15.51 6.93
N ARG A 356 6.92 -16.36 6.63
CA ARG A 356 6.79 -17.47 5.65
C ARG A 356 6.77 -18.88 6.24
N ARG A 357 6.83 -19.04 7.57
CA ARG A 357 6.83 -20.38 8.23
C ARG A 357 5.46 -20.76 8.79
N LYS A 358 4.51 -21.16 7.93
CA LYS A 358 3.49 -22.18 8.23
C LYS A 358 2.61 -22.47 7.01
N ALA A 359 3.17 -23.23 6.06
CA ALA A 359 2.38 -23.94 5.07
C ALA A 359 3.07 -25.28 4.74
N SER A 360 3.00 -26.25 5.64
CA SER A 360 2.92 -27.69 5.34
C SER A 360 3.14 -28.55 6.59
N SER A 361 2.08 -29.27 6.98
CA SER A 361 2.02 -30.65 7.48
C SER A 361 1.03 -30.82 8.64
N GLY A 362 -0.09 -31.49 8.33
CA GLY A 362 -0.87 -32.32 9.26
C GLY A 362 -2.07 -31.69 9.99
N GLY A 363 -3.28 -32.14 9.63
CA GLY A 363 -4.40 -32.24 10.56
C GLY A 363 -5.67 -31.45 10.18
N ASP A 364 -6.59 -32.15 9.50
CA ASP A 364 -8.00 -31.82 9.22
C ASP A 364 -8.65 -30.67 10.01
N VAL A 365 -8.81 -29.51 9.36
CA VAL A 365 -10.00 -28.64 9.45
C VAL A 365 -10.14 -27.91 8.11
N GLU A 366 -11.32 -27.96 7.48
CA GLU A 366 -11.64 -27.34 6.19
C GLU A 366 -11.24 -25.86 6.11
N ALA A 367 -10.13 -25.56 5.43
CA ALA A 367 -9.67 -24.19 5.17
C ALA A 367 -10.25 -23.67 3.85
N ARG A 368 -10.95 -22.53 3.91
CA ARG A 368 -11.56 -21.83 2.77
C ARG A 368 -10.50 -21.02 1.99
N PRO A 369 -10.66 -20.85 0.66
CA PRO A 369 -9.67 -20.19 -0.18
C PRO A 369 -9.75 -18.66 -0.06
N SER A 370 -8.64 -17.99 0.26
CA SER A 370 -8.52 -16.53 0.25
C SER A 370 -8.08 -16.02 -1.12
N SER A 371 -8.73 -14.95 -1.58
CA SER A 371 -8.61 -14.33 -2.90
C SER A 371 -7.64 -13.14 -2.86
N GLU A 372 -7.32 -12.58 -4.04
CA GLU A 372 -6.36 -11.52 -4.44
C GLU A 372 -6.14 -10.28 -3.52
N PRO A 373 -4.96 -9.60 -3.59
CA PRO A 373 -4.64 -8.43 -2.75
C PRO A 373 -4.97 -7.08 -3.42
N SER A 374 -5.53 -6.18 -2.63
CA SER A 374 -6.01 -4.84 -2.99
C SER A 374 -5.10 -3.74 -2.43
N GLY A 375 -4.55 -2.88 -3.30
CA GLY A 375 -4.27 -1.42 -3.18
C GLY A 375 -3.69 -0.78 -1.89
N PRO A 376 -3.24 0.49 -1.95
CA PRO A 376 -2.40 1.11 -0.93
C PRO A 376 -3.15 1.45 0.36
N HIS A 377 -2.58 1.12 1.52
CA HIS A 377 -3.15 1.44 2.83
C HIS A 377 -2.51 2.69 3.45
N TYR A 378 -3.29 3.77 3.50
CA TYR A 378 -3.06 4.90 4.41
C TYR A 378 -3.42 4.43 5.84
N ARG A 379 -2.45 4.27 6.76
CA ARG A 379 -2.80 4.02 8.18
C ARG A 379 -3.27 5.32 8.84
N SER A 380 -4.57 5.55 8.70
CA SER A 380 -5.38 6.33 9.63
C SER A 380 -5.29 5.71 11.03
N ASN A 381 -5.19 6.51 12.10
CA ASN A 381 -5.28 6.12 13.52
C ASN A 381 -6.63 5.47 13.92
N SER A 382 -7.37 4.88 12.97
CA SER A 382 -8.70 4.29 13.17
C SER A 382 -8.59 2.79 13.38
N LEU A 383 -9.29 2.25 14.40
CA LEU A 383 -9.37 0.81 14.57
C LEU A 383 -9.92 0.10 13.31
N PRO A 384 -9.33 -1.04 12.93
CA PRO A 384 -9.89 -1.96 11.95
C PRO A 384 -11.36 -2.29 12.23
N PHE A 385 -12.17 -2.37 11.16
CA PHE A 385 -13.61 -2.69 11.28
C PHE A 385 -14.10 -3.32 9.97
N ALA A 386 -14.59 -4.56 10.05
CA ALA A 386 -15.01 -5.33 8.88
C ALA A 386 -16.34 -4.85 8.26
N GLY A 387 -17.21 -4.22 9.05
CA GLY A 387 -18.50 -3.71 8.59
C GLY A 387 -18.48 -2.35 7.87
N ARG A 388 -17.32 -1.83 7.46
CA ARG A 388 -17.22 -0.50 6.81
C ARG A 388 -17.91 -0.48 5.45
N LEU A 389 -18.77 0.50 5.20
CA LEU A 389 -19.33 0.75 3.87
C LEU A 389 -18.28 1.39 2.96
N GLY A 390 -18.17 0.89 1.73
CA GLY A 390 -17.36 1.51 0.68
C GLY A 390 -16.08 0.79 0.32
N ALA A 391 -16.03 -0.55 0.46
CA ALA A 391 -14.95 -1.38 -0.08
C ALA A 391 -13.51 -1.05 0.42
N ASN A 392 -13.37 -0.33 1.55
CA ASN A 392 -12.08 -0.04 2.20
C ASN A 392 -11.66 -1.15 3.18
N GLN A 393 -11.63 -2.38 2.67
CA GLN A 393 -11.31 -3.62 3.40
C GLN A 393 -9.83 -3.78 3.73
N THR A 394 -9.09 -2.77 3.32
CA THR A 394 -7.81 -2.35 3.80
C THR A 394 -7.69 -2.30 5.37
N ASN A 395 -8.81 -2.36 6.09
CA ASN A 395 -8.81 -2.34 7.55
C ASN A 395 -9.53 -3.58 8.14
N ILE A 396 -9.34 -4.75 7.52
CA ILE A 396 -9.79 -6.06 8.01
C ILE A 396 -8.60 -6.86 8.51
N VAL A 397 -8.78 -7.56 9.63
CA VAL A 397 -7.79 -8.46 10.21
C VAL A 397 -8.16 -9.91 9.87
N GLU A 398 -7.27 -10.63 9.19
CA GLU A 398 -7.49 -12.03 8.78
C GLU A 398 -7.06 -13.06 9.85
N GLY A 399 -6.39 -12.60 10.91
CA GLY A 399 -5.91 -13.43 12.02
C GLY A 399 -4.64 -14.23 11.67
N GLY A 400 -3.95 -14.76 12.69
CA GLY A 400 -2.76 -15.63 12.50
C GLY A 400 -1.42 -15.07 12.98
N THR A 401 -1.38 -13.83 13.47
CA THR A 401 -0.24 -13.25 14.21
C THR A 401 -0.63 -12.93 15.66
N SER A 402 0.34 -12.85 16.58
CA SER A 402 0.06 -12.49 17.99
C SER A 402 -0.44 -11.06 18.17
N GLU A 403 -0.11 -10.14 17.25
CA GLU A 403 -0.67 -8.78 17.21
C GLU A 403 -2.12 -8.79 16.74
N ASP A 404 -2.47 -9.61 15.73
CA ASP A 404 -3.86 -9.78 15.30
C ASP A 404 -4.70 -10.38 16.42
N ASP A 405 -4.18 -11.36 17.16
CA ASP A 405 -4.87 -11.95 18.31
C ASP A 405 -5.09 -10.90 19.43
N HIS A 406 -4.11 -10.01 19.66
CA HIS A 406 -4.26 -8.91 20.61
C HIS A 406 -5.28 -7.86 20.11
N LEU A 407 -5.27 -7.50 18.82
CA LEU A 407 -6.23 -6.58 18.22
C LEU A 407 -7.65 -7.16 18.23
N LEU A 408 -7.82 -8.42 17.83
CA LEU A 408 -9.09 -9.14 17.82
C LEU A 408 -9.66 -9.34 19.24
N HIS A 409 -8.80 -9.41 20.25
CA HIS A 409 -9.22 -9.42 21.65
C HIS A 409 -9.88 -8.08 22.08
N HIS A 410 -9.44 -6.95 21.54
CA HIS A 410 -9.98 -5.61 21.87
C HIS A 410 -11.04 -5.11 20.88
N ALA A 411 -11.05 -5.64 19.66
CA ALA A 411 -11.96 -5.29 18.57
C ALA A 411 -12.29 -6.53 17.73
N PRO A 412 -13.20 -7.39 18.20
CA PRO A 412 -13.54 -8.65 17.52
C PRO A 412 -14.13 -8.41 16.13
N ASP A 413 -14.79 -7.26 15.91
CA ASP A 413 -15.34 -6.88 14.61
C ASP A 413 -14.34 -6.29 13.62
N ALA A 414 -13.04 -6.41 13.91
CA ALA A 414 -11.98 -6.20 12.94
C ALA A 414 -11.91 -7.31 11.87
N THR A 415 -12.51 -8.48 12.13
CA THR A 415 -12.57 -9.61 11.19
C THR A 415 -14.00 -9.95 10.77
N PRO A 416 -14.26 -10.36 9.51
CA PRO A 416 -15.55 -10.92 9.11
C PRO A 416 -15.79 -12.35 9.65
N HIS A 417 -14.81 -12.95 10.32
CA HIS A 417 -14.84 -14.34 10.80
C HIS A 417 -15.11 -14.47 12.31
N MET A 418 -15.97 -13.62 12.87
CA MET A 418 -16.34 -13.69 14.29
C MET A 418 -17.14 -14.95 14.63
N SER A 419 -16.75 -15.62 15.71
CA SER A 419 -17.59 -16.62 16.38
C SER A 419 -18.78 -15.94 17.07
N PHE A 420 -19.83 -16.71 17.36
CA PHE A 420 -20.99 -16.17 18.08
C PHE A 420 -20.62 -15.65 19.49
N ARG A 421 -19.61 -16.24 20.14
CA ARG A 421 -19.14 -15.82 21.46
C ARG A 421 -18.43 -14.46 21.40
N GLU A 422 -17.60 -14.24 20.37
CA GLU A 422 -16.90 -12.97 20.15
C GLU A 422 -17.87 -11.86 19.71
N LEU A 423 -18.88 -12.21 18.91
CA LEU A 423 -19.94 -11.28 18.50
C LEU A 423 -20.66 -10.66 19.71
N MET A 424 -20.90 -11.47 20.74
CA MET A 424 -21.62 -11.09 21.97
C MET A 424 -20.70 -10.56 23.08
N ASP A 425 -19.40 -10.45 22.82
CA ASP A 425 -18.43 -10.00 23.81
C ASP A 425 -18.60 -8.51 24.13
N MET A 426 -18.77 -8.18 25.40
CA MET A 426 -18.99 -6.82 25.88
C MET A 426 -17.71 -6.08 26.29
N ARG A 427 -16.56 -6.75 26.35
CA ARG A 427 -15.28 -6.12 26.74
C ARG A 427 -14.91 -4.89 25.88
N PRO A 428 -15.13 -4.89 24.55
CA PRO A 428 -14.84 -3.73 23.69
C PRO A 428 -15.59 -2.44 24.05
N ILE A 429 -16.69 -2.50 24.83
CA ILE A 429 -17.44 -1.30 25.23
C ILE A 429 -16.61 -0.30 26.04
N LYS A 430 -15.52 -0.76 26.67
CA LYS A 430 -14.58 0.09 27.43
C LYS A 430 -13.55 0.78 26.53
N ASN A 431 -13.47 0.42 25.26
CA ASN A 431 -12.50 0.98 24.32
C ASN A 431 -12.93 2.41 23.91
N LEU A 432 -12.09 3.40 24.19
CA LEU A 432 -12.35 4.81 23.88
C LEU A 432 -12.48 5.07 22.38
N ASP A 433 -11.78 4.32 21.53
CA ASP A 433 -11.83 4.53 20.10
C ASP A 433 -13.15 4.04 19.49
N LEU A 434 -13.79 3.05 20.11
CA LEU A 434 -15.16 2.66 19.74
C LEU A 434 -16.16 3.78 20.05
N TRP A 435 -16.00 4.47 21.18
CA TRP A 435 -16.81 5.65 21.52
C TRP A 435 -16.56 6.83 20.59
N LYS A 436 -15.30 7.07 20.18
CA LYS A 436 -14.99 8.07 19.15
C LYS A 436 -15.68 7.73 17.84
N ALA A 437 -15.59 6.48 17.38
CA ALA A 437 -16.26 6.04 16.17
C ALA A 437 -17.78 6.20 16.26
N ALA A 438 -18.39 5.88 17.40
CA ALA A 438 -19.83 6.08 17.64
C ALA A 438 -20.23 7.57 17.67
N LEU A 439 -19.41 8.45 18.27
CA LEU A 439 -19.65 9.90 18.23
C LEU A 439 -19.61 10.42 16.79
N ILE A 440 -18.63 9.96 16.00
CA ILE A 440 -18.49 10.33 14.59
C ILE A 440 -19.65 9.79 13.74
N GLU A 441 -20.14 8.57 14.02
CA GLU A 441 -21.41 8.08 13.45
C GLU A 441 -22.58 9.00 13.78
N GLY A 442 -22.71 9.44 15.03
CA GLY A 442 -23.78 10.34 15.47
C GLY A 442 -23.73 11.70 14.77
N ILE A 443 -22.54 12.30 14.67
CA ILE A 443 -22.32 13.58 13.96
C ILE A 443 -22.63 13.43 12.46
N GLY A 444 -22.10 12.38 11.81
CA GLY A 444 -22.37 12.13 10.41
C GLY A 444 -23.86 11.89 10.14
N THR A 445 -24.53 11.14 11.03
CA THR A 445 -25.99 10.91 10.96
C THR A 445 -26.76 12.21 11.13
N LEU A 446 -26.37 13.07 12.07
CA LEU A 446 -27.00 14.38 12.27
C LEU A 446 -26.95 15.21 10.98
N LEU A 447 -25.75 15.36 10.40
CA LEU A 447 -25.55 16.19 9.22
C LEU A 447 -26.26 15.61 8.00
N PHE A 448 -26.19 14.29 7.81
CA PHE A 448 -26.85 13.59 6.71
C PHE A 448 -28.38 13.63 6.84
N VAL A 449 -28.92 13.36 8.02
CA VAL A 449 -30.38 13.44 8.26
C VAL A 449 -30.87 14.88 8.10
N TYR A 450 -30.14 15.87 8.60
CA TYR A 450 -30.52 17.28 8.45
C TYR A 450 -30.68 17.66 6.98
N ILE A 451 -29.66 17.39 6.15
CA ILE A 451 -29.69 17.81 4.74
C ILE A 451 -30.73 17.03 3.92
N THR A 452 -30.90 15.72 4.19
CA THR A 452 -31.88 14.89 3.47
C THR A 452 -33.31 15.15 3.89
N ILE A 453 -33.55 15.61 5.13
CA ILE A 453 -34.84 16.17 5.53
C ILE A 453 -35.05 17.50 4.83
N TRP A 454 -34.09 18.42 4.93
CA TRP A 454 -34.19 19.79 4.42
C TRP A 454 -34.58 19.85 2.94
N VAL A 455 -33.93 19.06 2.11
CA VAL A 455 -34.20 19.02 0.66
C VAL A 455 -35.57 18.40 0.32
N ASN A 456 -36.13 17.59 1.22
CA ASN A 456 -37.43 16.93 1.03
C ASN A 456 -38.55 17.56 1.87
N LEU A 457 -38.36 18.78 2.36
CA LEU A 457 -39.38 19.53 3.09
C LEU A 457 -40.54 19.89 2.15
N SER A 458 -41.75 19.70 2.66
CA SER A 458 -42.98 20.11 1.99
C SER A 458 -44.00 20.62 3.01
N PRO A 459 -44.90 21.54 2.62
CA PRO A 459 -45.98 21.97 3.50
C PRO A 459 -46.87 20.80 3.95
N ASP A 460 -47.47 20.93 5.13
CA ASP A 460 -48.45 19.96 5.66
C ASP A 460 -49.82 20.07 4.94
N VAL A 461 -49.85 19.82 3.63
CA VAL A 461 -51.07 19.88 2.80
C VAL A 461 -51.13 18.69 1.86
N VAL A 462 -52.33 18.15 1.62
CA VAL A 462 -52.54 17.06 0.66
C VAL A 462 -52.27 17.58 -0.77
N PRO A 463 -51.35 16.98 -1.54
CA PRO A 463 -51.10 17.37 -2.92
C PRO A 463 -52.29 17.04 -3.83
N ALA A 464 -52.46 17.79 -4.91
CA ALA A 464 -53.49 17.50 -5.91
C ALA A 464 -53.34 16.08 -6.48
N ALA A 465 -54.47 15.42 -6.77
CA ALA A 465 -54.47 14.08 -7.34
C ALA A 465 -53.87 14.09 -8.77
N PRO A 466 -53.13 13.04 -9.16
CA PRO A 466 -52.50 12.96 -10.48
C PRO A 466 -53.52 12.91 -11.63
N THR A 467 -53.21 13.53 -12.77
CA THR A 467 -54.07 13.46 -13.96
C THR A 467 -53.98 12.10 -14.66
N GLN A 468 -55.07 11.71 -15.34
CA GLN A 468 -55.14 10.45 -16.11
C GLN A 468 -54.09 10.35 -17.23
N ARG A 469 -53.55 11.48 -17.71
CA ARG A 469 -52.66 11.52 -18.88
C ARG A 469 -51.24 11.07 -18.57
N PHE A 470 -50.77 11.28 -17.34
CA PHE A 470 -49.39 11.05 -16.92
C PHE A 470 -49.30 10.10 -15.71
N GLY A 471 -50.43 9.67 -15.14
CA GLY A 471 -50.48 8.66 -14.10
C GLY A 471 -49.64 9.04 -12.87
N GLY A 472 -48.86 8.10 -12.32
CA GLY A 472 -48.00 8.34 -11.15
C GLY A 472 -46.93 9.42 -11.33
N PHE A 473 -46.58 9.78 -12.58
CA PHE A 473 -45.61 10.84 -12.88
C PHE A 473 -46.16 12.25 -12.73
N ASP A 474 -47.48 12.41 -12.61
CA ASP A 474 -48.17 13.69 -12.37
C ASP A 474 -48.55 13.89 -10.91
N ASN A 475 -47.88 13.19 -10.02
CA ASN A 475 -48.00 13.47 -8.61
C ASN A 475 -47.26 14.80 -8.35
N ALA A 476 -47.90 15.78 -7.70
CA ALA A 476 -47.25 17.06 -7.34
C ALA A 476 -46.01 16.86 -6.46
N THR A 477 -45.84 15.66 -5.91
CA THR A 477 -44.65 15.17 -5.23
C THR A 477 -43.71 14.36 -6.15
N PHE A 478 -43.64 14.58 -7.47
CA PHE A 478 -42.63 13.93 -8.33
C PHE A 478 -41.29 14.68 -8.29
N LEU A 479 -41.32 16.02 -8.32
CA LEU A 479 -40.11 16.84 -8.34
C LEU A 479 -39.31 16.73 -7.04
N GLY A 480 -40.00 16.72 -5.89
CA GLY A 480 -39.37 16.61 -4.57
C GLY A 480 -38.53 15.33 -4.42
N PRO A 481 -39.06 14.13 -4.71
CA PRO A 481 -38.33 12.88 -4.67
C PRO A 481 -37.37 12.64 -5.83
N LEU A 482 -37.57 13.26 -7.01
CA LEU A 482 -36.54 13.27 -8.05
C LEU A 482 -35.29 13.99 -7.53
N ILE A 483 -35.47 15.19 -6.97
CA ILE A 483 -34.39 15.94 -6.33
C ILE A 483 -33.86 15.15 -5.13
N GLY A 484 -34.75 14.62 -4.28
CA GLY A 484 -34.42 13.84 -3.10
C GLY A 484 -33.59 12.58 -3.41
N GLY A 485 -33.91 11.86 -4.49
CA GLY A 485 -33.16 10.69 -4.93
C GLY A 485 -31.74 11.05 -5.41
N ILE A 486 -31.61 12.10 -6.23
CA ILE A 486 -30.31 12.60 -6.71
C ILE A 486 -29.47 13.12 -5.54
N THR A 487 -30.09 13.90 -4.65
CA THR A 487 -29.48 14.44 -3.44
C THR A 487 -29.02 13.32 -2.51
N ASN A 488 -29.84 12.31 -2.28
CA ASN A 488 -29.49 11.16 -1.45
C ASN A 488 -28.28 10.41 -2.04
N LEU A 489 -28.26 10.18 -3.36
CA LEU A 489 -27.13 9.56 -4.05
C LEU A 489 -25.83 10.32 -3.80
N ILE A 490 -25.83 11.62 -4.07
CA ILE A 490 -24.63 12.46 -3.97
C ILE A 490 -24.15 12.54 -2.52
N PHE A 491 -25.04 12.89 -1.58
CA PHE A 491 -24.64 13.08 -0.20
C PHE A 491 -24.21 11.77 0.45
N ILE A 492 -24.95 10.66 0.30
CA ILE A 492 -24.51 9.43 0.96
C ILE A 492 -23.16 8.95 0.41
N THR A 493 -22.89 9.13 -0.89
CA THR A 493 -21.58 8.84 -1.49
C THR A 493 -20.48 9.68 -0.82
N LEU A 494 -20.67 10.99 -0.71
CA LEU A 494 -19.69 11.90 -0.12
C LEU A 494 -19.48 11.65 1.38
N PHE A 495 -20.56 11.36 2.10
CA PHE A 495 -20.52 11.05 3.52
C PHE A 495 -19.81 9.72 3.79
N ILE A 496 -20.09 8.67 3.01
CA ILE A 496 -19.37 7.40 3.12
C ILE A 496 -17.89 7.60 2.85
N THR A 497 -17.52 8.34 1.80
CA THR A 497 -16.12 8.63 1.48
C THR A 497 -15.42 9.44 2.59
N SER A 498 -16.11 10.44 3.17
CA SER A 498 -15.52 11.35 4.16
C SER A 498 -15.38 10.71 5.55
N PHE A 499 -16.33 9.88 5.96
CA PHE A 499 -16.41 9.35 7.33
C PHE A 499 -16.07 7.86 7.42
N GLY A 500 -16.09 7.13 6.31
CA GLY A 500 -15.91 5.68 6.26
C GLY A 500 -14.54 5.22 6.78
N ALA A 501 -13.52 6.07 6.68
CA ALA A 501 -12.19 5.83 7.24
C ALA A 501 -12.17 5.81 8.79
N ILE A 502 -13.14 6.43 9.45
CA ILE A 502 -13.15 6.57 10.92
C ILE A 502 -14.21 5.65 11.54
N SER A 503 -15.47 5.77 11.11
CA SER A 503 -16.60 5.08 11.72
C SER A 503 -17.14 3.91 10.89
N GLY A 504 -16.76 3.80 9.62
CA GLY A 504 -17.39 2.88 8.67
C GLY A 504 -18.68 3.40 8.05
N ALA A 505 -19.11 4.61 8.42
CA ALA A 505 -20.15 5.40 7.77
C ALA A 505 -21.48 4.68 7.52
N HIS A 506 -22.02 4.04 8.57
CA HIS A 506 -23.32 3.37 8.49
C HIS A 506 -24.46 4.36 8.32
N PHE A 507 -24.50 5.39 9.17
CA PHE A 507 -25.50 6.47 9.22
C PHE A 507 -26.97 6.04 9.22
N ASN A 508 -27.22 4.76 9.48
CA ASN A 508 -28.50 4.12 9.32
C ASN A 508 -28.58 2.92 10.28
N PRO A 509 -29.48 2.96 11.29
CA PRO A 509 -29.68 1.86 12.21
C PRO A 509 -30.00 0.53 11.52
N LEU A 510 -30.69 0.55 10.38
CA LEU A 510 -31.01 -0.65 9.61
C LEU A 510 -29.73 -1.35 9.10
N ILE A 511 -28.76 -0.57 8.60
CA ILE A 511 -27.49 -1.12 8.10
C ILE A 511 -26.63 -1.63 9.25
N THR A 512 -26.59 -0.91 10.38
CA THR A 512 -25.90 -1.37 11.60
C THR A 512 -26.47 -2.69 12.12
N PHE A 513 -27.80 -2.83 12.11
CA PHE A 513 -28.45 -4.07 12.54
C PHE A 513 -28.18 -5.22 11.56
N ALA A 514 -28.26 -4.96 10.25
CA ALA A 514 -27.97 -5.97 9.23
C ALA A 514 -26.51 -6.45 9.28
N THR A 515 -25.55 -5.55 9.50
CA THR A 515 -24.12 -5.91 9.64
C THR A 515 -23.87 -6.72 10.91
N PHE A 516 -24.60 -6.49 12.00
CA PHE A 516 -24.57 -7.36 13.18
C PHE A 516 -25.08 -8.77 12.87
N CYS A 517 -26.23 -8.89 12.19
CA CYS A 517 -26.77 -10.20 11.77
C CYS A 517 -25.83 -10.94 10.81
N ALA A 518 -25.12 -10.20 9.95
CA ALA A 518 -24.10 -10.72 9.05
C ALA A 518 -22.75 -11.01 9.72
N ARG A 519 -22.61 -10.78 11.03
CA ARG A 519 -21.36 -10.92 11.81
C ARG A 519 -20.21 -10.05 11.32
N LEU A 520 -20.52 -8.84 10.88
CA LEU A 520 -19.56 -7.80 10.50
C LEU A 520 -19.46 -6.69 11.55
N CYS A 521 -20.36 -6.68 12.54
CA CYS A 521 -20.44 -5.69 13.62
C CYS A 521 -20.66 -6.39 14.96
N SER A 522 -19.89 -6.01 15.99
CA SER A 522 -20.02 -6.57 17.35
C SER A 522 -21.24 -6.01 18.09
N LEU A 523 -21.72 -6.72 19.11
CA LEU A 523 -22.84 -6.25 19.94
C LEU A 523 -22.57 -4.87 20.61
N PRO A 524 -21.39 -4.58 21.18
CA PRO A 524 -21.08 -3.25 21.72
C PRO A 524 -21.17 -2.15 20.67
N ARG A 525 -20.62 -2.39 19.47
CA ARG A 525 -20.69 -1.41 18.37
C ARG A 525 -22.13 -1.19 17.92
N LEU A 526 -22.93 -2.25 17.79
CA LEU A 526 -24.35 -2.14 17.46
C LEU A 526 -25.09 -1.20 18.42
N ILE A 527 -24.94 -1.43 19.73
CA ILE A 527 -25.61 -0.62 20.76
C ILE A 527 -25.20 0.84 20.65
N LEU A 528 -23.90 1.11 20.56
CA LEU A 528 -23.36 2.47 20.52
C LEU A 528 -23.73 3.20 19.22
N TYR A 529 -23.63 2.54 18.08
CA TYR A 529 -23.95 3.11 16.77
C TYR A 529 -25.44 3.43 16.67
N VAL A 530 -26.32 2.49 17.04
CA VAL A 530 -27.77 2.73 16.98
C VAL A 530 -28.17 3.87 17.92
N ALA A 531 -27.63 3.91 19.14
CA ALA A 531 -27.91 5.01 20.08
C ALA A 531 -27.43 6.36 19.53
N ALA A 532 -26.19 6.42 19.00
CA ALA A 532 -25.63 7.65 18.43
C ALA A 532 -26.38 8.11 17.16
N GLN A 533 -26.77 7.18 16.29
CA GLN A 533 -27.53 7.45 15.07
C GLN A 533 -28.94 7.99 15.39
N ILE A 534 -29.65 7.37 16.34
CA ILE A 534 -30.96 7.86 16.79
C ILE A 534 -30.84 9.25 17.44
N GLY A 535 -29.84 9.45 18.30
CA GLY A 535 -29.57 10.74 18.93
C GLY A 535 -29.23 11.84 17.92
N GLY A 536 -28.36 11.52 16.96
CA GLY A 536 -27.98 12.42 15.86
C GLY A 536 -29.18 12.78 14.97
N GLY A 537 -30.00 11.80 14.60
CA GLY A 537 -31.24 12.01 13.84
C GLY A 537 -32.25 12.89 14.58
N ALA A 538 -32.47 12.65 15.87
CA ALA A 538 -33.36 13.46 16.70
C ALA A 538 -32.89 14.93 16.78
N LEU A 539 -31.58 15.15 17.00
CA LEU A 539 -31.01 16.50 17.02
C LEU A 539 -31.11 17.19 15.64
N ALA A 540 -30.91 16.46 14.55
CA ALA A 540 -31.13 16.97 13.20
C ALA A 540 -32.59 17.45 13.00
N GLY A 541 -33.57 16.70 13.50
CA GLY A 541 -34.98 17.11 13.50
C GLY A 541 -35.24 18.42 14.24
N LEU A 542 -34.64 18.58 15.42
CA LEU A 542 -34.72 19.83 16.18
C LEU A 542 -34.07 21.01 15.45
N LEU A 543 -32.94 20.77 14.79
CA LEU A 543 -32.28 21.78 13.97
C LEU A 543 -33.13 22.15 12.75
N VAL A 544 -33.72 21.19 12.05
CA VAL A 544 -34.63 21.46 10.92
C VAL A 544 -35.81 22.32 11.39
N ARG A 545 -36.44 21.97 12.52
CA ARG A 545 -37.52 22.76 13.09
C ARG A 545 -37.09 24.21 13.38
N ALA A 546 -35.90 24.39 13.96
CA ALA A 546 -35.34 25.70 14.21
C ALA A 546 -35.10 26.48 12.91
N SER A 547 -34.58 25.81 11.87
CA SER A 547 -34.31 26.40 10.56
C SER A 547 -35.58 26.71 9.75
N TRP A 548 -36.64 25.91 9.89
CA TRP A 548 -37.93 26.11 9.22
C TRP A 548 -38.78 27.19 9.88
N GLY A 549 -38.61 27.40 11.20
CA GLY A 549 -39.39 28.37 11.97
C GLY A 549 -40.76 27.85 12.42
N GLY A 550 -41.04 26.55 12.27
CA GLY A 550 -42.33 25.94 12.55
C GLY A 550 -42.26 24.41 12.64
N ARG A 551 -43.41 23.77 12.93
CA ARG A 551 -43.56 22.30 12.96
C ARG A 551 -44.41 21.75 11.81
N ASP A 552 -44.98 22.66 11.04
CA ASP A 552 -45.92 22.48 9.94
C ASP A 552 -45.21 22.08 8.65
N PHE A 553 -44.38 21.05 8.74
CA PHE A 553 -43.68 20.51 7.59
C PHE A 553 -43.76 18.99 7.55
N LYS A 554 -43.71 18.46 6.34
CA LYS A 554 -43.61 17.04 6.04
C LYS A 554 -42.32 16.75 5.35
N VAL A 555 -41.90 15.50 5.48
CA VAL A 555 -40.67 15.01 4.87
C VAL A 555 -41.01 13.83 3.97
N GLY A 556 -40.68 13.95 2.68
CA GLY A 556 -40.76 12.83 1.74
C GLY A 556 -40.01 11.61 2.28
N GLY A 557 -40.59 10.42 2.15
CA GLY A 557 -40.04 9.18 2.72
C GLY A 557 -40.50 8.83 4.15
N CYS A 558 -40.91 9.83 4.94
CA CYS A 558 -41.20 9.64 6.38
C CYS A 558 -42.62 10.08 6.76
N TRP A 559 -43.51 10.18 5.77
CA TRP A 559 -44.89 10.60 5.96
C TRP A 559 -45.87 9.83 5.06
N LEU A 560 -47.10 9.66 5.53
CA LEU A 560 -48.20 8.98 4.86
C LEU A 560 -49.54 9.69 5.17
N PHE A 561 -50.39 9.87 4.17
CA PHE A 561 -51.78 10.27 4.35
C PHE A 561 -52.66 9.02 4.52
N THR A 562 -52.95 8.65 5.77
CA THR A 562 -53.71 7.43 6.11
C THR A 562 -55.15 7.43 5.61
N ASP A 563 -55.72 8.60 5.35
CA ASP A 563 -57.06 8.76 4.77
C ASP A 563 -57.10 8.38 3.28
N ILE A 564 -55.94 8.34 2.62
CA ILE A 564 -55.79 8.07 1.18
C ILE A 564 -55.24 6.67 0.95
N VAL A 565 -54.25 6.24 1.75
CA VAL A 565 -53.61 4.92 1.61
C VAL A 565 -53.48 4.22 2.96
N PRO A 566 -53.91 2.96 3.06
CA PRO A 566 -53.75 2.17 4.29
C PRO A 566 -52.28 1.92 4.64
N ALA A 567 -51.93 2.09 5.92
CA ALA A 567 -50.57 1.86 6.42
C ALA A 567 -50.02 0.45 6.14
N ARG A 568 -50.89 -0.58 6.13
CA ARG A 568 -50.50 -1.96 5.82
C ARG A 568 -49.92 -2.13 4.40
N GLU A 569 -50.42 -1.37 3.43
CA GLU A 569 -49.94 -1.46 2.03
C GLU A 569 -48.55 -0.84 1.92
N ILE A 570 -48.34 0.28 2.61
CA ILE A 570 -47.07 0.98 2.65
C ILE A 570 -46.01 0.21 3.43
N PHE A 571 -46.39 -0.48 4.50
CA PHE A 571 -45.46 -1.35 5.23
C PHE A 571 -44.81 -2.40 4.32
N VAL A 572 -45.58 -2.99 3.40
CA VAL A 572 -45.03 -3.95 2.44
C VAL A 572 -44.03 -3.28 1.50
N VAL A 573 -44.34 -2.07 1.01
CA VAL A 573 -43.43 -1.30 0.16
C VAL A 573 -42.13 -0.95 0.90
N GLU A 574 -42.23 -0.48 2.14
CA GLU A 574 -41.07 -0.18 2.99
C GLU A 574 -40.23 -1.43 3.24
N LEU A 575 -40.86 -2.55 3.61
CA LEU A 575 -40.17 -3.81 3.88
C LEU A 575 -39.42 -4.32 2.65
N VAL A 576 -40.07 -4.34 1.48
CA VAL A 576 -39.44 -4.80 0.24
C VAL A 576 -38.33 -3.85 -0.20
N SER A 577 -38.56 -2.53 -0.12
CA SER A 577 -37.57 -1.53 -0.52
C SER A 577 -36.35 -1.54 0.41
N ALA A 578 -36.56 -1.68 1.72
CA ALA A 578 -35.49 -1.84 2.71
C ALA A 578 -34.71 -3.14 2.49
N THR A 579 -35.40 -4.24 2.17
CA THR A 579 -34.76 -5.52 1.84
C THR A 579 -33.90 -5.38 0.58
N LEU A 580 -34.44 -4.80 -0.49
CA LEU A 580 -33.68 -4.56 -1.73
C LEU A 580 -32.47 -3.67 -1.48
N LEU A 581 -32.64 -2.59 -0.72
CA LEU A 581 -31.52 -1.72 -0.35
C LEU A 581 -30.45 -2.49 0.42
N LEU A 582 -30.83 -3.33 1.38
CA LEU A 582 -29.88 -4.17 2.11
C LEU A 582 -29.10 -5.09 1.16
N PHE A 583 -29.78 -5.84 0.29
CA PHE A 583 -29.10 -6.72 -0.67
C PHE A 583 -28.15 -5.97 -1.60
N LEU A 584 -28.58 -4.81 -2.13
CA LEU A 584 -27.76 -4.00 -3.01
C LEU A 584 -26.56 -3.40 -2.27
N ALA A 585 -26.78 -2.77 -1.11
CA ALA A 585 -25.71 -2.17 -0.31
C ALA A 585 -24.71 -3.22 0.19
N PHE A 586 -25.17 -4.43 0.53
CA PHE A 586 -24.28 -5.53 0.86
C PHE A 586 -23.45 -5.97 -0.36
N GLY A 587 -24.11 -6.17 -1.49
CA GLY A 587 -23.47 -6.62 -2.72
C GLY A 587 -22.45 -5.65 -3.30
N VAL A 588 -22.64 -4.34 -3.13
CA VAL A 588 -21.74 -3.33 -3.73
C VAL A 588 -20.81 -2.64 -2.73
N GLY A 589 -21.15 -2.66 -1.43
CA GLY A 589 -20.51 -1.81 -0.42
C GLY A 589 -19.94 -2.51 0.80
N LEU A 590 -20.47 -3.68 1.19
CA LEU A 590 -20.09 -4.39 2.43
C LEU A 590 -19.44 -5.76 2.19
N ASP A 591 -19.67 -6.43 1.05
CA ASP A 591 -19.09 -7.76 0.78
C ASP A 591 -17.57 -7.66 0.53
N PRO A 592 -16.73 -8.34 1.36
CA PRO A 592 -15.30 -8.49 1.15
C PRO A 592 -14.87 -8.84 -0.29
N ARG A 593 -15.63 -9.71 -0.93
CA ARG A 593 -15.24 -10.25 -2.25
C ARG A 593 -15.44 -9.26 -3.37
N GLN A 594 -16.35 -8.31 -3.20
CA GLN A 594 -16.75 -7.36 -4.25
C GLN A 594 -15.80 -6.17 -4.35
N ALA A 595 -14.99 -5.89 -3.32
CA ALA A 595 -13.94 -4.87 -3.38
C ALA A 595 -12.86 -5.18 -4.43
N LYS A 596 -12.58 -6.45 -4.72
CA LYS A 596 -11.61 -6.87 -5.75
C LYS A 596 -12.09 -6.56 -7.17
N ILE A 597 -13.42 -6.52 -7.35
CA ILE A 597 -14.07 -6.29 -8.65
C ILE A 597 -14.35 -4.79 -8.85
N ILE A 598 -14.90 -4.14 -7.82
CA ILE A 598 -15.43 -2.77 -7.88
C ILE A 598 -14.38 -1.74 -7.46
N GLY A 599 -13.41 -2.12 -6.63
CA GLY A 599 -12.39 -1.23 -6.07
C GLY A 599 -12.90 -0.34 -4.92
N PRO A 600 -11.99 0.17 -4.07
CA PRO A 600 -12.33 0.97 -2.88
C PRO A 600 -12.98 2.32 -3.21
N ALA A 601 -12.68 2.89 -4.39
CA ALA A 601 -13.21 4.21 -4.78
C ALA A 601 -14.66 4.16 -5.28
N LEU A 602 -15.12 3.03 -5.83
CA LEU A 602 -16.43 2.94 -6.50
C LEU A 602 -17.54 2.40 -5.58
N GLY A 603 -17.18 1.68 -4.51
CA GLY A 603 -18.14 1.16 -3.52
C GLY A 603 -19.07 2.22 -2.92
N PRO A 604 -18.56 3.36 -2.38
CA PRO A 604 -19.39 4.44 -1.85
C PRO A 604 -20.39 4.99 -2.87
N PHE A 605 -19.96 5.13 -4.13
CA PHE A 605 -20.80 5.62 -5.22
C PHE A 605 -21.93 4.65 -5.57
N LEU A 606 -21.66 3.34 -5.61
CA LEU A 606 -22.69 2.34 -5.90
C LEU A 606 -23.69 2.16 -4.76
N VAL A 607 -23.25 2.31 -3.51
CA VAL A 607 -24.18 2.40 -2.36
C VAL A 607 -25.07 3.63 -2.53
N GLY A 608 -24.50 4.77 -2.90
CA GLY A 608 -25.28 5.98 -3.18
C GLY A 608 -26.27 5.82 -4.33
N LEU A 609 -25.85 5.18 -5.42
CA LEU A 609 -26.73 4.86 -6.54
C LEU A 609 -27.91 3.99 -6.07
N SER A 610 -27.64 2.97 -5.25
CA SER A 610 -28.66 2.09 -4.69
C SER A 610 -29.68 2.86 -3.86
N VAL A 611 -29.21 3.70 -2.91
CA VAL A 611 -30.09 4.52 -2.07
C VAL A 611 -30.88 5.52 -2.90
N GLY A 612 -30.23 6.22 -3.84
CA GLY A 612 -30.86 7.23 -4.69
C GLY A 612 -31.91 6.64 -5.60
N THR A 613 -31.62 5.51 -6.26
CA THR A 613 -32.58 4.80 -7.11
C THR A 613 -33.76 4.27 -6.31
N MET A 614 -33.57 3.71 -5.11
CA MET A 614 -34.68 3.24 -4.28
C MET A 614 -35.53 4.40 -3.73
N SER A 615 -34.88 5.50 -3.33
CA SER A 615 -35.56 6.72 -2.89
C SER A 615 -36.43 7.28 -4.02
N PHE A 616 -35.88 7.34 -5.23
CA PHE A 616 -36.62 7.79 -6.41
C PHE A 616 -37.76 6.83 -6.77
N ALA A 617 -37.45 5.55 -6.96
CA ALA A 617 -38.38 4.54 -7.45
C ALA A 617 -39.58 4.32 -6.53
N SER A 618 -39.43 4.52 -5.22
CA SER A 618 -40.54 4.34 -4.27
C SER A 618 -41.48 5.55 -4.21
N ALA A 619 -41.02 6.75 -4.54
CA ALA A 619 -41.71 7.98 -4.15
C ALA A 619 -42.83 8.45 -5.08
N PHE A 620 -42.96 7.89 -6.28
CA PHE A 620 -44.07 8.18 -7.21
C PHE A 620 -45.01 6.98 -7.44
N THR A 621 -44.82 5.89 -6.69
CA THR A 621 -45.57 4.62 -6.89
C THR A 621 -46.99 4.67 -6.35
N ARG A 622 -47.27 5.55 -5.37
CA ARG A 622 -48.57 5.60 -4.70
C ARG A 622 -48.93 7.03 -4.28
N TYR A 623 -50.08 7.51 -4.76
CA TYR A 623 -50.63 8.82 -4.34
C TYR A 623 -50.94 8.81 -2.84
N GLY A 624 -50.58 9.86 -2.11
CA GLY A 624 -50.75 9.94 -0.65
C GLY A 624 -49.58 9.35 0.16
N TYR A 625 -48.54 8.83 -0.49
CA TYR A 625 -47.33 8.30 0.15
C TYR A 625 -46.08 9.01 -0.38
N GLY A 626 -45.18 9.41 0.51
CA GLY A 626 -43.99 10.17 0.17
C GLY A 626 -42.78 9.35 -0.31
N GLY A 627 -42.93 8.02 -0.48
CA GLY A 627 -41.83 7.10 -0.79
C GLY A 627 -41.27 6.38 0.44
N ALA A 628 -40.35 5.45 0.19
CA ALA A 628 -39.74 4.65 1.24
C ALA A 628 -38.75 5.46 2.08
N GLY A 629 -38.83 5.28 3.40
CA GLY A 629 -38.00 6.01 4.35
C GLY A 629 -36.57 5.51 4.37
N LEU A 630 -36.39 4.18 4.29
CA LEU A 630 -35.14 3.43 4.16
C LEU A 630 -34.10 3.65 5.28
N ASN A 631 -34.31 4.63 6.17
CA ASN A 631 -33.45 5.00 7.28
C ASN A 631 -34.30 5.37 8.53
N PRO A 632 -34.30 4.52 9.57
CA PRO A 632 -35.05 4.77 10.81
C PRO A 632 -34.66 6.08 11.52
N ALA A 633 -33.37 6.44 11.53
CA ALA A 633 -32.88 7.66 12.19
C ALA A 633 -33.40 8.91 11.48
N ARG A 634 -33.54 8.86 10.15
CA ARG A 634 -34.12 9.95 9.36
C ARG A 634 -35.58 10.19 9.70
N CYS A 635 -36.39 9.13 9.73
CA CYS A 635 -37.81 9.28 10.06
C CYS A 635 -38.05 9.62 11.53
N MET A 636 -37.21 9.12 12.43
CA MET A 636 -37.20 9.57 13.82
C MET A 636 -36.87 11.07 13.92
N GLY A 637 -35.88 11.56 13.17
CA GLY A 637 -35.55 12.98 13.11
C GLY A 637 -36.70 13.84 12.60
N ALA A 638 -37.32 13.45 11.48
CA ALA A 638 -38.51 14.12 10.96
C ALA A 638 -39.62 14.18 12.01
N PHE A 639 -39.89 13.06 12.68
CA PHE A 639 -40.88 12.96 13.75
C PHE A 639 -40.57 13.88 14.95
N VAL A 640 -39.32 13.93 15.42
CA VAL A 640 -38.91 14.82 16.52
C VAL A 640 -39.03 16.30 16.13
N GLY A 641 -38.80 16.62 14.85
CA GLY A 641 -38.97 17.97 14.32
C GLY A 641 -40.43 18.43 14.28
N THR A 642 -41.37 17.53 13.99
CA THR A 642 -42.79 17.85 13.81
C THR A 642 -43.64 17.61 15.07
N CYS A 643 -43.31 16.60 15.88
CA CYS A 643 -44.09 16.15 17.04
C CYS A 643 -43.22 15.93 18.29
N ILE A 644 -43.80 16.13 19.48
CA ILE A 644 -43.16 15.79 20.76
C ILE A 644 -43.99 14.66 21.40
N ILE A 645 -43.43 13.44 21.42
CA ILE A 645 -43.87 12.27 22.22
C ILE A 645 -45.15 11.57 21.71
N HIS A 646 -45.05 10.66 20.73
CA HIS A 646 -46.02 9.56 20.53
C HIS A 646 -45.51 8.34 19.73
N GLY A 647 -44.20 8.18 19.47
CA GLY A 647 -43.73 7.10 18.59
C GLY A 647 -42.31 6.62 18.88
N VAL A 648 -42.09 5.94 20.01
CA VAL A 648 -40.81 5.24 20.29
C VAL A 648 -40.67 3.95 19.46
N CYS A 649 -41.69 3.52 18.72
CA CYS A 649 -41.70 2.23 18.04
C CYS A 649 -41.99 2.33 16.54
N TYR A 650 -41.24 3.11 15.77
CA TYR A 650 -41.40 3.09 14.31
C TYR A 650 -40.84 1.81 13.65
N TYR A 651 -40.11 0.96 14.39
CA TYR A 651 -39.40 -0.18 13.78
C TYR A 651 -39.61 -1.57 14.41
N PHE A 652 -40.20 -1.70 15.61
CA PHE A 652 -40.40 -3.02 16.23
C PHE A 652 -41.86 -3.38 16.53
N ILE A 653 -42.75 -2.39 16.72
CA ILE A 653 -44.20 -2.59 16.88
C ILE A 653 -44.87 -1.33 16.31
N PRO A 654 -45.60 -1.38 15.18
CA PRO A 654 -46.22 -0.19 14.63
C PRO A 654 -47.23 0.39 15.63
N PRO A 655 -47.35 1.73 15.78
CA PRO A 655 -48.47 2.32 16.49
C PRO A 655 -49.73 2.14 15.63
N TRP A 656 -50.36 0.97 15.73
CA TRP A 656 -51.69 0.72 15.19
C TRP A 656 -52.72 1.25 16.19
N THR A 657 -52.94 2.57 16.19
CA THR A 657 -54.22 3.10 16.64
C THR A 657 -54.69 4.10 15.61
N GLU A 658 -55.83 3.78 14.98
CA GLU A 658 -56.68 4.76 14.32
C GLU A 658 -56.75 6.00 15.20
N VAL A 659 -56.21 7.13 14.74
CA VAL A 659 -56.73 8.41 15.23
C VAL A 659 -58.08 8.55 14.55
N ARG A 660 -59.12 8.00 15.18
CA ARG A 660 -60.46 8.52 14.96
C ARG A 660 -60.46 9.94 15.53
N GLN A 661 -60.60 10.89 14.61
CA GLN A 661 -61.00 12.29 14.74
C GLN A 661 -60.70 13.01 16.06
#